data_AF-A0A0L6JRA0-F1
#
_entry.id   AF-A0A0L6JRA0-F1
#
_cell.length_a   1.000
_cell.length_b   1.000
_cell.length_c   1.000
_cell.angle_alpha   90.00
_cell.angle_beta   90.00
_cell.angle_gamma   90.00
#
_symmetry.space_group_name_H-M   'P 1'
#
loop_
_entity.id
_entity.type
_entity.pdbx_description
1 polymer ?
#
loop_
_entity_poly.entity_id
_entity_poly.type
_entity_poly.pdbx_seq_one_letter_code
_entity_poly.pdbx_strand_id
1 'polypeptide(L)'
;MIDIYRKIKCTVDTVGYSKKPTGQATAIIQKRFKENPALHLQEMTAAELLYKVGEDGYSFKPAVFNEGGTGNDHFKELHIIAIDIDNVENWTIQHTKDRLSFYELDYIGIYKSFSYKEEKQKHRIIFELPVVITDRRMVSLLYLLFMQVLPSDKQCIDPARLYFGGKGVVEGTNKPVSLVNLYTAFISELDKVSKQQKSRVLQDIAAKVGLNIINGVLDISVSNESIVPNWTMESLAFKKRGRKGTAYTDIEKSYSPESITANYGFEQVGLEGFKECTLFSRFEEGKHWLYHPQLFHLVTNLYTFKGAVERISGSLGHYQNKVQLQSKLKTAVTQCAKAEYLPQNCNADVCPYYNECGLIQQGYKSSYDYLKNSRMNVIEYVGTEPKLRQSVKQVRDKTQKSFEDIMKEISEVKKGLYVLKSPTGVGKTEILTSFDWSSLNKKVAFAMPTHKLKDEFINRCEEKGLYVWGKPQMVDFQNEVQHEIELLYSKKLYKQAKLLYLKELKKHTGDKKDPLHEPCKAYEHDLRNIKHQSLIATTHRDILINPEGYDIIIYDEDIIWTSMEQGRIGYSSFESIVEMIYGHFNGQQVPEITTALKSFKDNNEVVLDLTGIKVADEEIRHIQNLHSISTRIVDIATMGIFTADYLLKVEDGIIYGKRAGLPSKPSLILSATANEGIYKAVSPEAKFFDMGNAHDGGSLIQYLDKSYSRSYIARMDMGNLVHGICDVLESQGKSIIDYTVLTYSPDSEKEFVTALQEMGLNVDERTYFGNCSGYDHLKGKHMLILGTPNYPVDSYRMMGLLIFGNTFDVMSEVETGKKEVNGFRKRYASFNDPILQLVQKYAVETELLQAVGRARLLNNDQTQVLVLAGYPLNEADVVHYSGKTIIK
;
A
#
# COMPACT_ATOMS: atom_id res chain seq x y z
N MET A 1 -7.41 27.54 31.32
CA MET A 1 -8.21 28.46 32.16
C MET A 1 -9.59 27.84 32.28
N ILE A 2 -9.96 27.30 33.43
CA ILE A 2 -11.30 26.75 33.68
C ILE A 2 -12.02 27.79 34.53
N ASP A 3 -13.18 28.25 34.05
CA ASP A 3 -13.94 29.35 34.61
C ASP A 3 -14.30 29.11 36.08
N ILE A 4 -13.74 29.95 36.96
CA ILE A 4 -14.07 30.03 38.39
C ILE A 4 -15.54 30.52 38.60
N TYR A 5 -16.28 30.77 37.50
CA TYR A 5 -17.61 31.39 37.49
C TYR A 5 -18.71 30.53 36.84
N ARG A 6 -18.50 29.24 36.58
CA ARG A 6 -19.59 28.40 36.07
C ARG A 6 -20.72 28.33 37.11
N LYS A 7 -21.87 28.91 36.78
CA LYS A 7 -23.07 28.82 37.60
C LYS A 7 -23.80 27.51 37.30
N ILE A 8 -24.21 26.82 38.36
CA ILE A 8 -25.03 25.61 38.32
C ILE A 8 -26.49 25.98 38.61
N LYS A 9 -27.41 25.18 38.06
CA LYS A 9 -28.85 25.31 38.33
C LYS A 9 -29.37 24.12 39.12
N CYS A 10 -30.11 24.39 40.18
CA CYS A 10 -30.85 23.38 40.93
C CYS A 10 -32.09 23.99 41.60
N THR A 11 -32.96 23.13 42.13
CA THR A 11 -34.20 23.57 42.79
C THR A 11 -33.99 23.62 44.30
N VAL A 12 -33.90 24.81 44.89
CA VAL A 12 -33.60 25.01 46.32
C VAL A 12 -34.79 25.65 47.04
N ASP A 13 -35.09 25.18 48.25
CA ASP A 13 -36.16 25.73 49.07
C ASP A 13 -35.87 27.20 49.43
N THR A 14 -36.91 27.95 49.80
CA THR A 14 -36.77 29.34 50.27
C THR A 14 -36.56 29.43 51.78
N VAL A 15 -36.68 28.32 52.52
CA VAL A 15 -36.52 28.29 53.98
C VAL A 15 -35.49 27.25 54.39
N GLY A 16 -34.49 27.70 55.16
CA GLY A 16 -33.52 26.84 55.84
C GLY A 16 -34.05 26.34 57.17
N TYR A 17 -33.57 25.17 57.61
CA TYR A 17 -33.95 24.57 58.88
C TYR A 17 -32.70 24.25 59.70
N SER A 18 -32.77 24.41 61.03
CA SER A 18 -31.69 24.00 61.94
C SER A 18 -31.79 22.53 62.40
N LYS A 19 -32.91 21.86 62.08
CA LYS A 19 -33.19 20.45 62.41
C LYS A 19 -33.92 19.77 61.26
N LYS A 20 -33.81 18.43 61.17
CA LYS A 20 -34.45 17.63 60.10
C LYS A 20 -35.97 17.88 60.07
N PRO A 21 -36.53 18.37 58.94
CA PRO A 21 -37.98 18.47 58.76
C PRO A 21 -38.64 17.09 58.80
N THR A 22 -39.79 16.98 59.48
CA THR A 22 -40.58 15.73 59.57
C THR A 22 -42.07 15.99 59.37
N GLY A 23 -42.82 14.97 58.92
CA GLY A 23 -44.28 15.01 58.80
C GLY A 23 -44.80 16.19 57.97
N GLN A 24 -45.59 17.07 58.62
CA GLN A 24 -46.20 18.24 57.99
C GLN A 24 -45.17 19.20 57.38
N ALA A 25 -44.00 19.40 58.00
CA ALA A 25 -42.97 20.30 57.48
C ALA A 25 -42.42 19.81 56.12
N THR A 26 -42.21 18.50 55.98
CA THR A 26 -41.80 17.89 54.70
C THR A 26 -42.88 18.08 53.62
N ALA A 27 -44.16 17.93 53.97
CA ALA A 27 -45.26 18.16 53.05
C ALA A 27 -45.33 19.63 52.59
N ILE A 28 -45.07 20.58 53.49
CA ILE A 28 -44.99 22.02 53.17
C ILE A 28 -43.83 22.33 52.21
N ILE A 29 -42.65 21.75 52.42
CA ILE A 29 -41.50 21.90 51.51
C ILE A 29 -41.89 21.42 50.10
N GLN A 30 -42.47 20.23 49.98
CA GLN A 30 -42.89 19.70 48.68
C GLN A 30 -44.01 20.52 48.03
N LYS A 31 -44.96 21.03 48.83
CA LYS A 31 -46.03 21.91 48.35
C LYS A 31 -45.47 23.21 47.78
N ARG A 32 -44.51 23.85 48.46
CA ARG A 32 -43.84 25.08 47.99
C ARG A 32 -43.14 24.88 46.63
N PHE A 33 -42.38 23.79 46.51
CA PHE A 33 -41.77 23.42 45.23
C PHE A 33 -42.80 23.24 44.10
N LYS A 34 -44.02 22.79 44.40
CA LYS A 34 -45.07 22.57 43.40
C LYS A 34 -45.83 23.84 43.03
N GLU A 35 -46.09 24.73 43.99
CA GLU A 35 -46.92 25.92 43.77
C GLU A 35 -46.18 27.04 43.03
N ASN A 36 -44.86 27.20 43.24
CA ASN A 36 -44.05 28.21 42.54
C ASN A 36 -42.67 27.67 42.11
N PRO A 37 -42.58 26.74 41.14
CA PRO A 37 -41.31 26.12 40.74
C PRO A 37 -40.24 27.13 40.32
N ALA A 38 -40.64 28.22 39.65
CA ALA A 38 -39.72 29.28 39.18
C ALA A 38 -39.05 30.04 40.34
N LEU A 39 -39.73 30.22 41.48
CA LEU A 39 -39.17 30.89 42.66
C LEU A 39 -38.07 30.05 43.34
N HIS A 40 -38.10 28.73 43.13
CA HIS A 40 -37.19 27.77 43.73
C HIS A 40 -36.03 27.39 42.82
N LEU A 41 -36.09 27.71 41.53
CA LEU A 41 -34.96 27.54 40.63
C LEU A 41 -33.89 28.58 40.98
N GLN A 42 -32.74 28.12 41.44
CA GLN A 42 -31.61 28.99 41.77
C GLN A 42 -30.43 28.71 40.85
N GLU A 43 -29.80 29.78 40.42
CA GLU A 43 -28.56 29.77 39.65
C GLU A 43 -27.45 30.38 40.52
N MET A 44 -26.50 29.54 40.93
CA MET A 44 -25.45 29.91 41.88
C MET A 44 -24.17 29.12 41.59
N THR A 45 -23.06 29.48 42.22
CA THR A 45 -21.81 28.71 42.15
C THR A 45 -21.92 27.40 42.96
N ALA A 46 -21.07 26.43 42.61
CA ALA A 46 -20.95 25.17 43.34
C ALA A 46 -20.70 25.38 44.85
N ALA A 47 -19.81 26.32 45.20
CA ALA A 47 -19.50 26.66 46.59
C ALA A 47 -20.71 27.28 47.32
N GLU A 48 -21.42 28.23 46.70
CA GLU A 48 -22.62 28.84 47.30
C GLU A 48 -23.70 27.79 47.60
N LEU A 49 -23.90 26.83 46.69
CA LEU A 49 -24.83 25.73 46.94
C LEU A 49 -24.41 24.91 48.16
N LEU A 50 -23.14 24.51 48.24
CA LEU A 50 -22.63 23.68 49.33
C LEU A 50 -22.84 24.34 50.69
N TYR A 51 -22.54 25.64 50.83
CA TYR A 51 -22.78 26.37 52.07
C TYR A 51 -24.27 26.50 52.37
N LYS A 52 -25.09 26.84 51.37
CA LYS A 52 -26.54 27.02 51.55
C LYS A 52 -27.25 25.75 52.01
N VAL A 53 -26.89 24.59 51.45
CA VAL A 53 -27.51 23.32 51.86
C VAL A 53 -26.81 22.69 53.05
N GLY A 54 -25.50 22.89 53.19
CA GLY A 54 -24.66 22.25 54.20
C GLY A 54 -24.62 22.96 55.55
N GLU A 55 -24.51 24.29 55.57
CA GLU A 55 -24.49 25.13 56.78
C GLU A 55 -25.88 25.69 57.10
N ASP A 56 -26.53 26.33 56.12
CA ASP A 56 -27.80 27.04 56.37
C ASP A 56 -29.03 26.12 56.37
N GLY A 57 -28.83 24.82 56.11
CA GLY A 57 -29.85 23.79 56.28
C GLY A 57 -31.00 23.83 55.26
N TYR A 58 -30.78 24.44 54.09
CA TYR A 58 -31.79 24.47 53.02
C TYR A 58 -31.96 23.09 52.37
N SER A 59 -33.21 22.72 52.13
CA SER A 59 -33.53 21.50 51.38
C SER A 59 -33.53 21.79 49.87
N PHE A 60 -33.14 20.83 49.06
CA PHE A 60 -33.04 21.02 47.61
C PHE A 60 -33.35 19.74 46.83
N LYS A 61 -33.64 19.91 45.54
CA LYS A 61 -33.65 18.85 44.54
C LYS A 61 -32.52 19.14 43.55
N PRO A 62 -31.65 18.16 43.24
CA PRO A 62 -30.57 18.33 42.27
C PRO A 62 -31.06 18.75 40.88
N ALA A 63 -32.23 18.25 40.46
CA ALA A 63 -32.79 18.52 39.15
C ALA A 63 -33.49 19.88 39.03
N VAL A 64 -33.50 20.38 37.80
CA VAL A 64 -34.34 21.49 37.33
C VAL A 64 -35.56 20.90 36.62
N PHE A 65 -36.70 21.57 36.75
CA PHE A 65 -37.97 21.10 36.21
C PHE A 65 -38.60 22.11 35.25
N ASN A 66 -39.38 21.61 34.31
CA ASN A 66 -40.26 22.40 33.46
C ASN A 66 -41.49 22.89 34.24
N GLU A 67 -42.21 23.86 33.68
CA GLU A 67 -43.45 24.35 34.26
C GLU A 67 -44.48 23.22 34.44
N GLY A 68 -45.26 23.29 35.52
CA GLY A 68 -46.32 22.32 35.83
C GLY A 68 -46.01 21.28 36.91
N GLY A 69 -44.76 21.16 37.39
CA GLY A 69 -44.44 20.33 38.56
C GLY A 69 -42.96 20.09 38.83
N THR A 70 -42.66 19.44 39.96
CA THR A 70 -41.27 19.08 40.38
C THR A 70 -41.08 17.57 40.54
N GLY A 71 -41.90 16.80 39.83
CA GLY A 71 -41.78 15.35 39.71
C GLY A 71 -41.02 14.95 38.45
N ASN A 72 -40.75 13.65 38.32
CA ASN A 72 -39.97 13.10 37.21
C ASN A 72 -40.56 13.36 35.82
N ASP A 73 -41.88 13.46 35.69
CA ASP A 73 -42.55 13.80 34.42
C ASP A 73 -42.23 15.23 33.95
N HIS A 74 -41.71 16.09 34.83
CA HIS A 74 -41.34 17.48 34.54
C HIS A 74 -39.83 17.70 34.55
N PHE A 75 -39.02 16.64 34.59
CA PHE A 75 -37.56 16.79 34.55
C PHE A 75 -37.11 17.59 33.30
N LYS A 76 -36.23 18.58 33.50
CA LYS A 76 -35.69 19.42 32.42
C LYS A 76 -34.20 19.15 32.22
N GLU A 77 -33.41 19.36 33.27
CA GLU A 77 -31.95 19.26 33.20
C GLU A 77 -31.32 19.02 34.58
N LEU A 78 -30.07 18.55 34.58
CA LEU A 78 -29.28 18.26 35.76
C LEU A 78 -27.86 18.81 35.61
N HIS A 79 -27.43 19.60 36.60
CA HIS A 79 -26.07 20.17 36.67
C HIS A 79 -25.20 19.48 37.73
N ILE A 80 -25.83 18.89 38.74
CA ILE A 80 -25.17 18.30 39.91
C ILE A 80 -25.75 16.94 40.26
N ILE A 81 -24.95 16.10 40.91
CA ILE A 81 -25.40 14.85 41.52
C ILE A 81 -25.17 14.94 43.02
N ALA A 82 -26.19 14.59 43.80
CA ALA A 82 -26.09 14.47 45.25
C ALA A 82 -26.17 13.00 45.64
N ILE A 83 -25.23 12.52 46.45
CA ILE A 83 -25.20 11.15 46.95
C ILE A 83 -25.42 11.16 48.46
N ASP A 84 -26.40 10.40 48.94
CA ASP A 84 -26.69 10.24 50.37
C ASP A 84 -26.05 8.96 50.91
N ILE A 85 -25.15 9.10 51.88
CA ILE A 85 -24.55 7.98 52.61
C ILE A 85 -25.26 7.88 53.96
N ASP A 86 -26.23 6.97 54.02
CA ASP A 86 -27.05 6.72 55.20
C ASP A 86 -26.96 5.24 55.65
N ASN A 87 -26.81 5.03 56.96
CA ASN A 87 -26.85 3.73 57.64
C ASN A 87 -25.89 2.64 57.12
N VAL A 88 -24.68 3.02 56.68
CA VAL A 88 -23.63 2.05 56.33
C VAL A 88 -22.76 1.79 57.55
N GLU A 89 -22.68 0.53 57.97
CA GLU A 89 -21.84 0.11 59.09
C GLU A 89 -20.35 0.28 58.75
N ASN A 90 -19.57 0.86 59.66
CA ASN A 90 -18.12 1.09 59.51
C ASN A 90 -17.70 2.00 58.33
N TRP A 91 -18.61 2.82 57.78
CA TRP A 91 -18.27 3.80 56.74
C TRP A 91 -18.20 5.22 57.29
N THR A 92 -17.01 5.83 57.24
CA THR A 92 -16.75 7.18 57.76
C THR A 92 -16.63 8.17 56.61
N ILE A 93 -16.64 9.46 56.94
CA ILE A 93 -16.30 10.53 55.99
C ILE A 93 -14.88 10.32 55.44
N GLN A 94 -13.93 9.83 56.26
CA GLN A 94 -12.57 9.55 55.80
C GLN A 94 -12.54 8.44 54.74
N HIS A 95 -13.30 7.35 54.93
CA HIS A 95 -13.41 6.29 53.91
C HIS A 95 -13.95 6.83 52.58
N THR A 96 -14.90 7.77 52.61
CA THR A 96 -15.36 8.47 51.42
C THR A 96 -14.22 9.25 50.76
N LYS A 97 -13.49 10.06 51.52
CA LYS A 97 -12.36 10.87 51.02
C LYS A 97 -11.26 10.00 50.40
N ASP A 98 -10.87 8.93 51.09
CA ASP A 98 -9.84 8.00 50.61
C ASP A 98 -10.27 7.34 49.30
N ARG A 99 -11.55 6.95 49.18
CA ARG A 99 -12.07 6.37 47.94
C ARG A 99 -12.13 7.38 46.80
N LEU A 100 -12.58 8.61 47.06
CA LEU A 100 -12.61 9.66 46.04
C LEU A 100 -11.19 10.03 45.59
N SER A 101 -10.25 10.11 46.52
CA SER A 101 -8.84 10.36 46.22
C SER A 101 -8.19 9.22 45.42
N PHE A 102 -8.42 7.96 45.82
CA PHE A 102 -7.88 6.78 45.13
C PHE A 102 -8.30 6.71 43.65
N TYR A 103 -9.53 7.13 43.35
CA TYR A 103 -10.06 7.15 41.99
C TYR A 103 -9.93 8.49 41.28
N GLU A 104 -9.31 9.50 41.90
CA GLU A 104 -9.19 10.85 41.33
C GLU A 104 -10.57 11.43 40.93
N LEU A 105 -11.55 11.28 41.83
CA LEU A 105 -12.91 11.80 41.66
C LEU A 105 -13.04 13.15 42.38
N ASP A 106 -13.05 14.22 41.59
CA ASP A 106 -13.32 15.57 42.06
C ASP A 106 -14.80 15.74 42.48
N TYR A 107 -15.04 16.63 43.44
CA TYR A 107 -16.35 16.87 44.05
C TYR A 107 -16.48 18.29 44.60
N ILE A 108 -17.69 18.83 44.63
CA ILE A 108 -17.98 20.17 45.17
C ILE A 108 -17.73 20.19 46.67
N GLY A 109 -18.27 19.19 47.37
CA GLY A 109 -17.99 19.01 48.79
C GLY A 109 -18.88 18.01 49.50
N ILE A 110 -18.51 17.74 50.75
CA ILE A 110 -19.20 16.84 51.67
C ILE A 110 -19.83 17.66 52.78
N TYR A 111 -21.07 17.36 53.14
CA TYR A 111 -21.73 17.96 54.30
C TYR A 111 -22.39 16.92 55.22
N LYS A 112 -22.39 17.22 56.51
CA LYS A 112 -23.00 16.40 57.56
C LYS A 112 -24.52 16.55 57.50
N SER A 113 -25.24 15.44 57.35
CA SER A 113 -26.71 15.48 57.41
C SER A 113 -27.20 15.91 58.80
N PHE A 114 -28.44 16.41 58.92
CA PHE A 114 -29.03 16.71 60.24
C PHE A 114 -28.97 15.55 61.24
N SER A 115 -29.04 14.31 60.75
CA SER A 115 -29.02 13.09 61.57
C SER A 115 -27.60 12.56 61.85
N TYR A 116 -26.54 13.28 61.47
CA TYR A 116 -25.16 12.91 61.74
C TYR A 116 -24.89 12.73 63.24
N LYS A 117 -24.15 11.66 63.58
CA LYS A 117 -23.56 11.36 64.89
C LYS A 117 -22.14 10.83 64.68
N GLU A 118 -21.25 10.96 65.66
CA GLU A 118 -19.86 10.48 65.52
C GLU A 118 -19.79 8.96 65.26
N GLU A 119 -20.63 8.17 65.93
CA GLU A 119 -20.70 6.71 65.73
C GLU A 119 -21.36 6.30 64.41
N LYS A 120 -22.13 7.21 63.78
CA LYS A 120 -22.83 6.99 62.51
C LYS A 120 -22.75 8.26 61.68
N GLN A 121 -21.63 8.40 60.97
CA GLN A 121 -21.28 9.61 60.21
C GLN A 121 -22.12 9.76 58.94
N LYS A 122 -23.42 10.02 59.08
CA LYS A 122 -24.34 10.23 57.93
C LYS A 122 -24.02 11.53 57.21
N HIS A 123 -23.59 11.43 55.96
CA HIS A 123 -23.13 12.58 55.18
C HIS A 123 -23.61 12.50 53.73
N ARG A 124 -23.60 13.66 53.06
CA ARG A 124 -23.95 13.80 51.66
C ARG A 124 -22.79 14.39 50.89
N ILE A 125 -22.67 13.98 49.65
CA ILE A 125 -21.61 14.42 48.74
C ILE A 125 -22.30 15.08 47.55
N ILE A 126 -21.80 16.24 47.12
CA ILE A 126 -22.27 16.92 45.92
C ILE A 126 -21.17 16.89 44.86
N PHE A 127 -21.50 16.41 43.66
CA PHE A 127 -20.64 16.39 42.48
C PHE A 127 -21.18 17.39 41.45
N GLU A 128 -20.29 18.19 40.86
CA GLU A 128 -20.61 18.99 39.68
C GLU A 128 -20.34 18.16 38.42
N LEU A 129 -21.29 18.16 37.48
CA LEU A 129 -21.12 17.48 36.21
C LEU A 129 -20.37 18.37 35.21
N PRO A 130 -19.42 17.83 34.43
CA PRO A 130 -18.67 18.61 33.44
C PRO A 130 -19.57 19.14 32.32
N VAL A 131 -20.74 18.54 32.10
CA VAL A 131 -21.74 18.98 31.11
C VAL A 131 -23.16 18.90 31.70
N VAL A 132 -24.07 19.74 31.21
CA VAL A 132 -25.49 19.72 31.63
C VAL A 132 -26.19 18.52 31.00
N ILE A 133 -26.89 17.72 31.80
CA ILE A 133 -27.56 16.51 31.34
C ILE A 133 -29.06 16.73 31.22
N THR A 134 -29.62 16.50 30.03
CA THR A 134 -31.06 16.64 29.73
C THR A 134 -31.76 15.30 29.50
N ASP A 135 -31.00 14.21 29.27
CA ASP A 135 -31.56 12.86 29.13
C ASP A 135 -31.70 12.18 30.51
N ARG A 136 -32.91 11.80 30.88
CA ARG A 136 -33.20 11.12 32.16
C ARG A 136 -32.53 9.74 32.28
N ARG A 137 -32.27 9.05 31.17
CA ARG A 137 -31.53 7.77 31.16
C ARG A 137 -30.07 7.99 31.51
N MET A 138 -29.45 9.05 30.99
CA MET A 138 -28.09 9.47 31.38
C MET A 138 -28.02 9.74 32.87
N VAL A 139 -28.99 10.47 33.42
CA VAL A 139 -29.05 10.74 34.86
C VAL A 139 -29.12 9.45 35.66
N SER A 140 -29.99 8.52 35.25
CA SER A 140 -30.14 7.22 35.91
C SER A 140 -28.85 6.40 35.84
N LEU A 141 -28.17 6.39 34.68
CA LEU A 141 -26.88 5.74 34.50
C LEU A 141 -25.83 6.33 35.45
N LEU A 142 -25.68 7.65 35.51
CA LEU A 142 -24.70 8.30 36.38
C LEU A 142 -24.93 7.97 37.85
N TYR A 143 -26.19 8.02 38.32
CA TYR A 143 -26.51 7.58 39.69
C TYR A 143 -26.12 6.12 39.91
N LEU A 144 -26.48 5.20 39.01
CA LEU A 144 -26.14 3.78 39.12
C LEU A 144 -24.61 3.55 39.17
N LEU A 145 -23.82 4.30 38.40
CA LEU A 145 -22.36 4.26 38.46
C LEU A 145 -21.85 4.72 39.84
N PHE A 146 -22.29 5.89 40.33
CA PHE A 146 -21.90 6.40 41.65
C PHE A 146 -22.30 5.47 42.79
N MET A 147 -23.50 4.87 42.73
CA MET A 147 -24.01 3.94 43.75
C MET A 147 -23.19 2.64 43.84
N GLN A 148 -22.49 2.28 42.77
CA GLN A 148 -21.59 1.13 42.77
C GLN A 148 -20.19 1.50 43.27
N VAL A 149 -19.78 2.76 43.12
CA VAL A 149 -18.50 3.28 43.63
C VAL A 149 -18.59 3.58 45.14
N LEU A 150 -19.71 4.16 45.58
CA LEU A 150 -19.94 4.65 46.94
C LEU A 150 -21.14 3.92 47.58
N PRO A 151 -21.10 3.59 48.88
CA PRO A 151 -22.18 2.87 49.55
C PRO A 151 -23.36 3.81 49.87
N SER A 152 -24.13 4.15 48.85
CA SER A 152 -25.22 5.11 48.94
C SER A 152 -26.59 4.47 49.17
N ASP A 153 -27.56 5.27 49.65
CA ASP A 153 -28.97 4.86 49.75
C ASP A 153 -29.59 4.58 48.36
N LYS A 154 -30.29 3.45 48.22
CA LYS A 154 -30.97 2.99 47.00
C LYS A 154 -31.95 4.01 46.42
N GLN A 155 -32.51 4.89 47.24
CA GLN A 155 -33.44 5.92 46.80
C GLN A 155 -32.77 7.07 46.02
N CYS A 156 -31.43 7.18 46.00
CA CYS A 156 -30.72 8.31 45.35
C CYS A 156 -30.93 8.38 43.84
N ILE A 157 -31.32 7.28 43.18
CA ILE A 157 -31.50 7.19 41.73
C ILE A 157 -32.59 8.13 41.18
N ASP A 158 -33.50 8.60 42.02
CA ASP A 158 -34.59 9.50 41.61
C ASP A 158 -34.10 10.96 41.47
N PRO A 159 -34.05 11.53 40.25
CA PRO A 159 -33.60 12.91 40.07
C PRO A 159 -34.55 13.94 40.70
N ALA A 160 -35.81 13.58 40.95
CA ALA A 160 -36.77 14.40 41.66
C ALA A 160 -36.69 14.26 43.19
N ARG A 161 -35.72 13.49 43.72
CA ARG A 161 -35.53 13.27 45.15
C ARG A 161 -35.25 14.58 45.88
N LEU A 162 -35.93 14.75 47.01
CA LEU A 162 -35.67 15.80 47.97
C LEU A 162 -34.50 15.42 48.86
N TYR A 163 -33.45 16.23 48.84
CA TYR A 163 -32.33 16.15 49.78
C TYR A 163 -32.53 17.21 50.87
N PHE A 164 -32.47 16.78 52.12
CA PHE A 164 -32.49 17.71 53.24
C PHE A 164 -31.12 18.39 53.42
N GLY A 165 -31.15 19.59 53.97
CA GLY A 165 -29.95 20.29 54.38
C GLY A 165 -29.14 19.57 55.47
N GLY A 166 -28.05 20.22 55.85
CA GLY A 166 -27.07 19.75 56.80
C GLY A 166 -26.90 20.65 58.01
N LYS A 167 -25.87 20.32 58.80
CA LYS A 167 -25.45 21.06 59.98
C LYS A 167 -23.93 21.26 60.03
N GLY A 168 -23.30 21.35 58.87
CA GLY A 168 -21.86 21.53 58.74
C GLY A 168 -21.29 20.97 57.44
N VAL A 169 -20.52 21.79 56.74
CA VAL A 169 -19.68 21.44 55.59
C VAL A 169 -18.35 20.86 56.09
N VAL A 170 -17.75 19.95 55.33
CA VAL A 170 -16.46 19.33 55.64
C VAL A 170 -15.37 19.90 54.74
N GLU A 171 -15.34 19.48 53.47
CA GLU A 171 -14.38 19.92 52.46
C GLU A 171 -14.87 19.53 51.06
N GLY A 172 -14.22 20.07 50.03
CA GLY A 172 -14.37 19.65 48.64
C GLY A 172 -13.24 20.18 47.75
N THR A 173 -13.09 19.60 46.56
CA THR A 173 -12.07 20.02 45.59
C THR A 173 -12.54 21.18 44.69
N ASN A 174 -13.84 21.45 44.69
CA ASN A 174 -14.51 22.51 43.93
C ASN A 174 -14.18 22.45 42.42
N LYS A 175 -14.12 21.23 41.89
CA LYS A 175 -13.92 20.93 40.47
C LYS A 175 -15.02 19.96 39.98
N PRO A 176 -15.40 20.02 38.70
CA PRO A 176 -16.28 19.03 38.09
C PRO A 176 -15.67 17.62 38.15
N VAL A 177 -16.52 16.61 38.33
CA VAL A 177 -16.09 15.21 38.38
C VAL A 177 -15.63 14.73 36.99
N SER A 178 -14.52 14.00 36.93
CA SER A 178 -14.08 13.32 35.70
C SER A 178 -14.93 12.08 35.43
N LEU A 179 -15.64 12.06 34.29
CA LEU A 179 -16.51 10.95 33.94
C LEU A 179 -15.73 9.69 33.52
N VAL A 180 -14.53 9.82 32.95
CA VAL A 180 -13.60 8.69 32.72
C VAL A 180 -13.18 8.05 34.02
N ASN A 181 -12.84 8.86 35.02
CA ASN A 181 -12.42 8.36 36.32
C ASN A 181 -13.60 7.70 37.05
N LEU A 182 -14.81 8.27 36.95
CA LEU A 182 -16.02 7.65 37.52
C LEU A 182 -16.29 6.27 36.91
N TYR A 183 -16.24 6.16 35.58
CA TYR A 183 -16.46 4.87 34.93
C TYR A 183 -15.34 3.87 35.23
N THR A 184 -14.09 4.34 35.32
CA THR A 184 -12.95 3.52 35.74
C THR A 184 -13.14 3.00 37.17
N ALA A 185 -13.58 3.86 38.10
CA ALA A 185 -13.89 3.49 39.48
C ALA A 185 -15.00 2.43 39.55
N PHE A 186 -16.04 2.60 38.74
CA PHE A 186 -17.13 1.63 38.60
C PHE A 186 -16.63 0.24 38.17
N ILE A 187 -15.83 0.17 37.11
CA ILE A 187 -15.26 -1.10 36.62
C ILE A 187 -14.34 -1.72 37.68
N SER A 188 -13.53 -0.91 38.35
CA SER A 188 -12.62 -1.35 39.42
C SER A 188 -13.37 -1.96 40.60
N GLU A 189 -14.45 -1.33 41.09
CA GLU A 189 -15.28 -1.90 42.15
C GLU A 189 -16.01 -3.18 41.70
N LEU A 190 -16.45 -3.24 40.44
CA LEU A 190 -17.05 -4.47 39.88
C LEU A 190 -16.05 -5.62 39.74
N ASP A 191 -14.77 -5.35 39.50
CA ASP A 191 -13.74 -6.39 39.40
C ASP A 191 -13.38 -7.00 40.76
N LYS A 192 -13.79 -6.38 41.88
CA LYS A 192 -13.59 -6.92 43.24
C LYS A 192 -14.61 -7.99 43.64
N VAL A 193 -15.74 -8.08 42.93
CA VAL A 193 -16.78 -9.09 43.20
C VAL A 193 -16.63 -10.31 42.29
N SER A 194 -17.35 -11.40 42.58
CA SER A 194 -17.30 -12.60 41.74
C SER A 194 -17.79 -12.33 40.32
N LYS A 195 -17.30 -13.10 39.33
CA LYS A 195 -17.72 -12.98 37.92
C LYS A 195 -19.26 -13.05 37.75
N GLN A 196 -19.92 -13.93 38.51
CA GLN A 196 -21.39 -14.06 38.48
C GLN A 196 -22.08 -12.81 39.02
N GLN A 197 -21.59 -12.24 40.12
CA GLN A 197 -22.13 -10.99 40.67
C GLN A 197 -21.91 -9.82 39.72
N LYS A 198 -20.70 -9.68 39.16
CA LYS A 198 -20.38 -8.66 38.16
C LYS A 198 -21.33 -8.72 36.96
N SER A 199 -21.54 -9.91 36.39
CA SER A 199 -22.47 -10.11 35.27
C SER A 199 -23.89 -9.69 35.62
N ARG A 200 -24.38 -10.05 36.82
CA ARG A 200 -25.73 -9.67 37.29
C ARG A 200 -25.87 -8.17 37.46
N VAL A 201 -24.88 -7.50 38.05
CA VAL A 201 -24.91 -6.04 38.25
C VAL A 201 -24.89 -5.32 36.90
N LEU A 202 -24.03 -5.74 35.97
CA LEU A 202 -23.99 -5.16 34.63
C LEU A 202 -25.33 -5.35 33.90
N GLN A 203 -25.92 -6.56 33.95
CA GLN A 203 -27.23 -6.83 33.35
C GLN A 203 -28.35 -5.99 33.98
N ASP A 204 -28.35 -5.81 35.30
CA ASP A 204 -29.34 -4.98 35.99
C ASP A 204 -29.23 -3.50 35.60
N ILE A 205 -28.01 -2.94 35.58
CA ILE A 205 -27.77 -1.56 35.16
C ILE A 205 -28.15 -1.37 33.70
N ALA A 206 -27.64 -2.24 32.82
CA ALA A 206 -27.92 -2.25 31.40
C ALA A 206 -29.42 -2.32 31.10
N ALA A 207 -30.15 -3.20 31.80
CA ALA A 207 -31.61 -3.34 31.67
C ALA A 207 -32.35 -2.05 32.07
N LYS A 208 -31.91 -1.38 33.13
CA LYS A 208 -32.55 -0.16 33.66
C LYS A 208 -32.39 1.06 32.77
N VAL A 209 -31.32 1.13 31.97
CA VAL A 209 -31.03 2.33 31.15
C VAL A 209 -31.09 2.08 29.64
N GLY A 210 -31.23 0.82 29.20
CA GLY A 210 -31.33 0.49 27.77
C GLY A 210 -29.96 0.41 27.07
N LEU A 211 -29.01 -0.33 27.64
CA LEU A 211 -27.66 -0.53 27.09
C LEU A 211 -27.30 -2.00 26.91
N ASN A 212 -26.51 -2.32 25.87
CA ASN A 212 -25.90 -3.64 25.75
C ASN A 212 -24.65 -3.76 26.65
N ILE A 213 -24.08 -4.96 26.70
CA ILE A 213 -22.81 -5.25 27.38
C ILE A 213 -21.82 -5.71 26.32
N ILE A 214 -20.69 -5.00 26.18
CA ILE A 214 -19.65 -5.32 25.19
C ILE A 214 -18.38 -5.73 25.93
N ASN A 215 -17.85 -6.92 25.66
CA ASN A 215 -16.65 -7.48 26.31
C ASN A 215 -16.69 -7.40 27.86
N GLY A 216 -17.88 -7.57 28.46
CA GLY A 216 -18.06 -7.53 29.91
C GLY A 216 -18.00 -6.12 30.53
N VAL A 217 -18.26 -5.07 29.75
CA VAL A 217 -18.47 -3.69 30.21
C VAL A 217 -19.73 -3.08 29.55
N LEU A 218 -20.28 -1.98 30.06
CA LEU A 218 -21.48 -1.34 29.49
C LEU A 218 -21.20 -0.79 28.08
N ASP A 219 -22.22 -0.78 27.21
CA ASP A 219 -22.13 -0.26 25.85
C ASP A 219 -22.07 1.29 25.80
N ILE A 220 -20.96 1.84 26.29
CA ILE A 220 -20.72 3.28 26.34
C ILE A 220 -19.33 3.65 25.81
N SER A 221 -19.20 4.89 25.34
CA SER A 221 -17.93 5.58 25.08
C SER A 221 -17.71 6.64 26.14
N VAL A 222 -16.47 6.85 26.60
CA VAL A 222 -16.18 7.72 27.75
C VAL A 222 -14.98 8.61 27.47
N SER A 223 -15.14 9.91 27.69
CA SER A 223 -14.10 10.93 27.69
C SER A 223 -14.17 11.72 29.00
N ASN A 224 -13.16 12.55 29.30
CA ASN A 224 -13.11 13.28 30.57
C ASN A 224 -14.39 14.09 30.84
N GLU A 225 -14.99 14.64 29.78
CA GLU A 225 -16.15 15.54 29.84
C GLU A 225 -17.47 14.86 29.46
N SER A 226 -17.44 13.65 28.91
CA SER A 226 -18.65 13.00 28.39
C SER A 226 -18.67 11.48 28.61
N ILE A 227 -19.85 10.97 28.94
CA ILE A 227 -20.21 9.58 28.71
C ILE A 227 -21.24 9.61 27.58
N VAL A 228 -20.96 8.88 26.50
CA VAL A 228 -21.81 8.75 25.32
C VAL A 228 -22.29 7.30 25.25
N PRO A 229 -23.50 7.01 25.73
CA PRO A 229 -24.03 5.66 25.67
C PRO A 229 -24.59 5.34 24.30
N ASN A 230 -24.44 4.09 23.89
CA ASN A 230 -25.09 3.57 22.70
C ASN A 230 -26.46 3.01 23.08
N TRP A 231 -27.46 3.89 23.15
CA TRP A 231 -28.82 3.51 23.53
C TRP A 231 -29.38 2.52 22.52
N THR A 232 -29.81 1.36 23.01
CA THR A 232 -30.43 0.32 22.16
C THR A 232 -31.92 0.55 21.94
N MET A 233 -32.48 1.57 22.60
CA MET A 233 -33.87 1.99 22.47
C MET A 233 -33.95 3.53 22.52
N GLU A 234 -34.89 4.13 21.79
CA GLU A 234 -35.07 5.59 21.75
C GLU A 234 -35.54 6.17 23.09
N SER A 235 -36.40 5.46 23.82
CA SER A 235 -36.86 5.86 25.16
C SER A 235 -37.38 4.66 25.97
N LEU A 236 -37.39 4.78 27.30
CA LEU A 236 -38.05 3.83 28.19
C LEU A 236 -39.50 4.29 28.43
N ALA A 237 -40.49 3.52 27.99
CA ALA A 237 -41.90 3.88 28.08
C ALA A 237 -42.52 3.59 29.47
N PHE A 238 -42.69 4.59 30.33
CA PHE A 238 -43.31 4.40 31.65
C PHE A 238 -44.84 4.27 31.55
N LYS A 239 -45.44 3.17 32.03
CA LYS A 239 -46.92 3.08 32.19
C LYS A 239 -47.37 3.79 33.48
N LYS A 240 -48.32 4.71 33.35
CA LYS A 240 -49.02 5.36 34.47
C LYS A 240 -50.00 4.36 35.11
N ARG A 241 -49.92 4.12 36.43
CA ARG A 241 -50.99 3.41 37.15
C ARG A 241 -52.07 4.40 37.61
N GLY A 242 -53.33 4.03 37.44
CA GLY A 242 -54.48 4.79 37.93
C GLY A 242 -54.50 4.91 39.47
N ARG A 243 -54.89 6.11 39.93
CA ARG A 243 -55.25 6.58 41.29
C ARG A 243 -54.86 5.71 42.51
N LYS A 244 -53.74 6.12 43.13
CA LYS A 244 -53.40 6.24 44.58
C LYS A 244 -52.02 5.62 44.86
N GLY A 245 -51.01 6.48 44.97
CA GLY A 245 -49.64 6.12 45.36
C GLY A 245 -48.65 6.21 44.20
N THR A 246 -47.84 7.27 44.20
CA THR A 246 -46.76 7.49 43.23
C THR A 246 -45.61 6.53 43.47
N ALA A 247 -45.60 5.43 42.71
CA ALA A 247 -44.40 4.66 42.41
C ALA A 247 -44.49 4.25 40.93
N TYR A 248 -43.49 4.62 40.14
CA TYR A 248 -43.29 4.05 38.82
C TYR A 248 -42.86 2.59 39.06
N THR A 249 -43.59 1.61 38.56
CA THR A 249 -43.01 0.27 38.41
C THR A 249 -42.18 0.27 37.14
N ASP A 250 -40.96 -0.25 37.23
CA ASP A 250 -40.19 -0.68 36.06
C ASP A 250 -41.14 -1.49 35.16
N ILE A 251 -41.13 -1.20 33.85
CA ILE A 251 -41.76 -2.08 32.86
C ILE A 251 -41.26 -3.49 33.17
N GLU A 252 -42.15 -4.49 33.15
CA GLU A 252 -41.74 -5.88 33.12
C GLU A 252 -40.64 -6.07 32.08
N LYS A 253 -39.38 -6.15 32.53
CA LYS A 253 -38.16 -6.65 31.85
C LYS A 253 -38.25 -6.70 30.31
N SER A 254 -38.60 -5.60 29.65
CA SER A 254 -38.79 -5.64 28.19
C SER A 254 -37.46 -5.57 27.45
N TYR A 255 -36.46 -5.01 28.11
CA TYR A 255 -35.11 -4.93 27.57
C TYR A 255 -34.22 -5.96 28.27
N SER A 256 -33.78 -6.96 27.49
CA SER A 256 -32.78 -7.95 27.90
C SER A 256 -31.45 -7.57 27.25
N PRO A 257 -30.46 -7.08 28.02
CA PRO A 257 -29.17 -6.67 27.47
C PRO A 257 -28.46 -7.82 26.77
N GLU A 258 -27.97 -7.59 25.56
CA GLU A 258 -27.12 -8.54 24.86
C GLU A 258 -25.68 -8.44 25.35
N SER A 259 -25.02 -9.59 25.47
CA SER A 259 -23.57 -9.66 25.72
C SER A 259 -22.85 -9.89 24.39
N ILE A 260 -22.26 -8.83 23.84
CA ILE A 260 -21.58 -8.82 22.56
C ILE A 260 -20.07 -8.90 22.79
N THR A 261 -19.37 -9.67 21.97
CA THR A 261 -17.90 -9.64 21.94
C THR A 261 -17.47 -8.65 20.86
N ALA A 262 -16.76 -7.58 21.22
CA ALA A 262 -16.25 -6.64 20.20
C ALA A 262 -15.11 -7.29 19.42
N ASN A 263 -15.01 -6.97 18.14
CA ASN A 263 -13.99 -7.53 17.27
C ASN A 263 -12.63 -6.84 17.52
N TYR A 264 -11.67 -7.57 18.09
CA TYR A 264 -10.28 -7.14 18.24
C TYR A 264 -9.38 -8.37 18.09
N GLY A 265 -8.10 -8.16 17.76
CA GLY A 265 -7.17 -9.25 17.48
C GLY A 265 -7.48 -10.04 16.21
N PHE A 266 -8.21 -9.44 15.26
CA PHE A 266 -8.63 -10.07 14.01
C PHE A 266 -7.53 -10.12 12.93
N GLU A 267 -6.47 -9.33 13.07
CA GLU A 267 -5.30 -9.45 12.21
C GLU A 267 -4.55 -10.76 12.50
N GLN A 268 -4.22 -11.51 11.45
CA GLN A 268 -3.45 -12.76 11.58
C GLN A 268 -2.02 -12.53 12.10
N VAL A 269 -1.53 -11.28 12.04
CA VAL A 269 -0.22 -10.89 12.54
C VAL A 269 -0.25 -10.84 14.08
N GLY A 270 0.55 -11.70 14.71
CA GLY A 270 0.75 -11.73 16.16
C GLY A 270 1.90 -10.85 16.64
N LEU A 271 1.93 -10.56 17.95
CA LEU A 271 2.97 -9.74 18.59
C LEU A 271 4.20 -10.51 19.09
N GLU A 272 4.46 -11.75 18.63
CA GLU A 272 5.59 -12.51 19.18
C GLU A 272 6.93 -11.82 18.89
N GLY A 273 7.69 -11.51 19.95
CA GLY A 273 9.02 -10.89 19.86
C GLY A 273 9.04 -9.38 19.62
N PHE A 274 7.89 -8.73 19.37
CA PHE A 274 7.83 -7.29 19.07
C PHE A 274 8.32 -6.44 20.27
N LYS A 275 9.38 -5.65 20.08
CA LYS A 275 9.98 -4.77 21.11
C LYS A 275 10.42 -3.41 20.58
N GLU A 276 10.20 -3.15 19.30
CA GLU A 276 10.72 -1.99 18.59
C GLU A 276 10.05 -0.68 19.06
N CYS A 277 8.80 -0.75 19.54
CA CYS A 277 8.16 0.38 20.21
C CYS A 277 8.72 0.58 21.63
N THR A 278 9.52 1.62 21.82
CA THR A 278 10.15 1.93 23.11
C THR A 278 9.15 2.13 24.24
N LEU A 279 8.02 2.81 23.99
CA LEU A 279 6.95 2.98 24.99
C LEU A 279 6.36 1.64 25.42
N PHE A 280 6.09 0.74 24.46
CA PHE A 280 5.55 -0.58 24.73
C PHE A 280 6.54 -1.46 25.49
N SER A 281 7.80 -1.53 25.02
CA SER A 281 8.85 -2.35 25.64
C SER A 281 9.12 -1.92 27.07
N ARG A 282 9.24 -0.61 27.34
CA ARG A 282 9.46 -0.11 28.71
C ARG A 282 8.26 -0.35 29.62
N PHE A 283 7.04 -0.24 29.10
CA PHE A 283 5.85 -0.60 29.87
C PHE A 283 5.85 -2.09 30.23
N GLU A 284 6.12 -2.96 29.25
CA GLU A 284 6.19 -4.41 29.44
C GLU A 284 7.27 -4.82 30.44
N GLU A 285 8.41 -4.12 30.46
CA GLU A 285 9.50 -4.36 31.40
C GLU A 285 9.26 -3.79 32.81
N GLY A 286 8.11 -3.17 33.09
CA GLY A 286 7.82 -2.55 34.38
C GLY A 286 8.53 -1.20 34.60
N LYS A 287 9.15 -0.62 33.56
CA LYS A 287 9.98 0.58 33.65
C LYS A 287 9.23 1.89 33.37
N HIS A 288 8.00 1.82 32.84
CA HIS A 288 7.22 3.02 32.48
C HIS A 288 5.73 2.82 32.76
N TRP A 289 5.18 3.58 33.72
CA TRP A 289 3.75 3.60 33.97
C TRP A 289 3.00 4.35 32.84
N LEU A 290 1.93 3.74 32.30
CA LEU A 290 1.12 4.35 31.24
C LEU A 290 0.05 5.28 31.83
N TYR A 291 0.14 6.57 31.50
CA TYR A 291 -0.96 7.50 31.72
C TYR A 291 -2.06 7.30 30.67
N HIS A 292 -3.26 7.84 30.91
CA HIS A 292 -4.42 7.60 30.05
C HIS A 292 -4.17 7.88 28.55
N PRO A 293 -3.57 9.02 28.14
CA PRO A 293 -3.29 9.27 26.72
C PRO A 293 -2.34 8.24 26.10
N GLN A 294 -1.33 7.81 26.85
CA GLN A 294 -0.33 6.83 26.41
C GLN A 294 -0.95 5.44 26.25
N LEU A 295 -1.76 5.00 27.21
CA LEU A 295 -2.46 3.72 27.13
C LEU A 295 -3.42 3.70 25.94
N PHE A 296 -4.21 4.76 25.76
CA PHE A 296 -5.16 4.84 24.65
C PHE A 296 -4.46 4.83 23.30
N HIS A 297 -3.35 5.57 23.16
CA HIS A 297 -2.53 5.58 21.95
C HIS A 297 -1.91 4.21 21.63
N LEU A 298 -1.42 3.52 22.66
CA LEU A 298 -0.87 2.17 22.54
C LEU A 298 -1.94 1.17 22.08
N VAL A 299 -3.10 1.19 22.72
CA VAL A 299 -4.24 0.31 22.38
C VAL A 299 -4.74 0.61 20.98
N THR A 300 -4.92 1.87 20.61
CA THR A 300 -5.37 2.27 19.27
C THR A 300 -4.49 1.71 18.15
N ASN A 301 -3.18 1.65 18.37
CA ASN A 301 -2.23 1.11 17.38
C ASN A 301 -2.06 -0.41 17.44
N LEU A 302 -2.55 -1.10 18.49
CA LEU A 302 -2.24 -2.52 18.70
C LEU A 302 -3.48 -3.44 18.78
N TYR A 303 -4.68 -2.92 19.09
CA TYR A 303 -5.84 -3.75 19.43
C TYR A 303 -6.29 -4.69 18.29
N THR A 304 -6.00 -4.36 17.03
CA THR A 304 -6.36 -5.19 15.87
C THR A 304 -5.48 -6.44 15.76
N PHE A 305 -4.29 -6.46 16.36
CA PHE A 305 -3.33 -7.56 16.25
C PHE A 305 -3.58 -8.70 17.22
N LYS A 306 -3.43 -9.93 16.73
CA LYS A 306 -3.63 -11.16 17.52
C LYS A 306 -2.67 -11.21 18.72
N GLY A 307 -3.22 -11.42 19.92
CA GLY A 307 -2.44 -11.53 21.15
C GLY A 307 -2.00 -10.19 21.76
N ALA A 308 -2.33 -9.06 21.14
CA ALA A 308 -1.86 -7.74 21.60
C ALA A 308 -2.46 -7.35 22.95
N VAL A 309 -3.78 -7.48 23.10
CA VAL A 309 -4.50 -7.12 24.32
C VAL A 309 -4.06 -8.02 25.48
N GLU A 310 -3.83 -9.30 25.22
CA GLU A 310 -3.33 -10.28 26.19
C GLU A 310 -1.94 -9.90 26.69
N ARG A 311 -1.06 -9.46 25.79
CA ARG A 311 0.31 -9.06 26.13
C ARG A 311 0.35 -7.76 26.95
N ILE A 312 -0.45 -6.75 26.55
CA ILE A 312 -0.60 -5.50 27.32
C ILE A 312 -1.17 -5.82 28.72
N SER A 313 -2.18 -6.69 28.79
CA SER A 313 -2.80 -7.12 30.05
C SER A 313 -1.82 -7.89 30.95
N GLY A 314 -1.01 -8.80 30.39
CA GLY A 314 0.01 -9.55 31.13
C GLY A 314 1.08 -8.67 31.77
N SER A 315 1.43 -7.57 31.10
CA SER A 315 2.42 -6.58 31.58
C SER A 315 2.00 -5.84 32.85
N LEU A 316 0.70 -5.84 33.17
CA LEU A 316 0.17 -5.15 34.36
C LEU A 316 0.69 -5.73 35.69
N GLY A 317 1.20 -6.96 35.68
CA GLY A 317 1.75 -7.63 36.88
C GLY A 317 2.91 -6.87 37.54
N HIS A 318 3.60 -5.99 36.81
CA HIS A 318 4.75 -5.23 37.29
C HIS A 318 4.41 -4.03 38.18
N TYR A 319 3.14 -3.60 38.26
CA TYR A 319 2.76 -2.34 38.90
C TYR A 319 1.83 -2.51 40.12
N GLN A 320 2.07 -1.76 41.20
CA GLN A 320 1.29 -1.84 42.44
C GLN A 320 -0.20 -1.46 42.25
N ASN A 321 -0.48 -0.46 41.41
CA ASN A 321 -1.85 0.01 41.10
C ASN A 321 -2.47 -0.69 39.87
N LYS A 322 -2.13 -1.96 39.63
CA LYS A 322 -2.56 -2.72 38.42
C LYS A 322 -4.07 -2.74 38.18
N VAL A 323 -4.88 -2.70 39.24
CA VAL A 323 -6.35 -2.72 39.14
C VAL A 323 -6.85 -1.51 38.35
N GLN A 324 -6.31 -0.32 38.64
CA GLN A 324 -6.69 0.91 37.95
C GLN A 324 -6.34 0.87 36.46
N LEU A 325 -5.12 0.43 36.11
CA LEU A 325 -4.71 0.27 34.71
C LEU A 325 -5.51 -0.81 33.98
N GLN A 326 -5.83 -1.92 34.64
CA GLN A 326 -6.63 -2.99 34.06
C GLN A 326 -8.01 -2.49 33.66
N SER A 327 -8.65 -1.68 34.51
CA SER A 327 -9.94 -1.06 34.19
C SER A 327 -9.80 -0.05 33.04
N LYS A 328 -8.75 0.78 33.02
CA LYS A 328 -8.49 1.73 31.92
C LYS A 328 -8.23 1.01 30.59
N LEU A 329 -7.51 -0.12 30.59
CA LEU A 329 -7.25 -0.94 29.41
C LEU A 329 -8.55 -1.52 28.83
N LYS A 330 -9.42 -2.10 29.67
CA LYS A 330 -10.72 -2.63 29.23
C LYS A 330 -11.56 -1.54 28.56
N THR A 331 -11.61 -0.34 29.16
CA THR A 331 -12.33 0.80 28.60
C THR A 331 -11.75 1.22 27.26
N ALA A 332 -10.42 1.36 27.14
CA ALA A 332 -9.75 1.74 25.90
C ALA A 332 -9.99 0.72 24.77
N VAL A 333 -9.84 -0.58 25.02
CA VAL A 333 -10.06 -1.64 24.00
C VAL A 333 -11.50 -1.61 23.49
N THR A 334 -12.47 -1.49 24.41
CA THR A 334 -13.89 -1.42 24.06
C THR A 334 -14.21 -0.17 23.22
N GLN A 335 -13.61 0.98 23.55
CA GLN A 335 -13.78 2.21 22.77
C GLN A 335 -13.19 2.07 21.36
N CYS A 336 -11.95 1.59 21.26
CA CYS A 336 -11.28 1.39 19.98
C CYS A 336 -12.05 0.44 19.06
N ALA A 337 -12.51 -0.70 19.59
CA ALA A 337 -13.21 -1.72 18.81
C ALA A 337 -14.59 -1.30 18.32
N LYS A 338 -15.35 -0.51 19.10
CA LYS A 338 -16.71 -0.06 18.68
C LYS A 338 -16.70 1.05 17.66
N ALA A 339 -15.83 2.03 17.88
CA ALA A 339 -15.73 3.18 16.99
C ALA A 339 -14.77 2.93 15.82
N GLU A 340 -14.33 1.68 15.66
CA GLU A 340 -13.40 1.24 14.62
C GLU A 340 -12.22 2.21 14.46
N TYR A 341 -11.64 2.59 15.61
CA TYR A 341 -10.59 3.60 15.64
C TYR A 341 -9.46 3.19 14.70
N LEU A 342 -9.16 4.08 13.75
CA LEU A 342 -8.01 3.93 12.88
C LEU A 342 -6.71 4.11 13.71
N PRO A 343 -5.66 3.36 13.35
CA PRO A 343 -4.34 3.54 13.95
C PRO A 343 -3.89 5.00 13.87
N GLN A 344 -3.16 5.43 14.89
CA GLN A 344 -2.69 6.81 15.02
C GLN A 344 -1.19 6.90 14.84
N ASN A 345 -0.73 7.92 14.12
CA ASN A 345 0.69 8.24 14.06
C ASN A 345 1.22 8.54 15.46
N CYS A 346 2.41 8.05 15.77
CA CYS A 346 3.12 8.42 16.99
C CYS A 346 3.46 9.92 16.95
N ASN A 347 3.46 10.56 18.12
CA ASN A 347 3.79 11.98 18.27
C ASN A 347 4.42 12.24 19.65
N ALA A 348 5.12 13.37 19.78
CA ALA A 348 5.83 13.76 21.00
C ALA A 348 4.92 14.19 22.15
N ASP A 349 3.70 14.66 21.85
CA ASP A 349 2.74 15.11 22.88
C ASP A 349 2.19 13.94 23.72
N VAL A 350 2.12 12.75 23.11
CA VAL A 350 1.60 11.55 23.76
C VAL A 350 2.72 10.59 24.18
N CYS A 351 3.74 10.39 23.34
CA CYS A 351 4.82 9.44 23.59
C CYS A 351 6.10 10.16 24.06
N PRO A 352 6.54 9.99 25.33
CA PRO A 352 7.75 10.65 25.84
C PRO A 352 9.04 10.14 25.16
N TYR A 353 8.97 8.97 24.52
CA TYR A 353 10.08 8.34 23.83
C TYR A 353 10.10 8.66 22.33
N TYR A 354 9.23 9.54 21.82
CA TYR A 354 9.05 9.75 20.38
C TYR A 354 10.36 10.02 19.62
N ASN A 355 11.19 10.94 20.11
CA ASN A 355 12.43 11.34 19.44
C ASN A 355 13.55 10.28 19.50
N GLU A 356 13.48 9.34 20.45
CA GLU A 356 14.47 8.28 20.66
C GLU A 356 13.92 6.88 20.35
N CYS A 357 12.70 6.80 19.80
CA CYS A 357 12.04 5.54 19.51
C CYS A 357 12.62 4.92 18.24
N GLY A 358 13.12 3.69 18.34
CA GLY A 358 13.73 2.98 17.21
C GLY A 358 12.80 2.84 16.01
N LEU A 359 11.48 2.70 16.23
CA LEU A 359 10.49 2.70 15.14
C LEU A 359 10.47 4.00 14.34
N ILE A 360 10.50 5.14 15.05
CA ILE A 360 10.40 6.45 14.42
C ILE A 360 11.71 6.79 13.71
N GLN A 361 12.85 6.43 14.31
CA GLN A 361 14.17 6.56 13.68
C GLN A 361 14.28 5.73 12.40
N GLN A 362 13.62 4.58 12.33
CA GLN A 362 13.52 3.73 11.13
C GLN A 362 12.49 4.23 10.10
N GLY A 363 11.84 5.37 10.33
CA GLY A 363 10.89 5.99 9.41
C GLY A 363 9.46 5.45 9.47
N TYR A 364 9.13 4.59 10.43
CA TYR A 364 7.77 4.10 10.61
C TYR A 364 6.91 5.14 11.33
N LYS A 365 5.63 5.24 10.94
CA LYS A 365 4.70 6.22 11.51
C LYS A 365 4.12 5.79 12.85
N SER A 366 4.05 4.48 13.12
CA SER A 366 3.56 3.91 14.38
C SER A 366 3.95 2.43 14.53
N SER A 367 3.64 1.83 15.69
CA SER A 367 3.75 0.38 15.88
C SER A 367 2.84 -0.42 14.94
N TYR A 368 1.69 0.12 14.56
CA TYR A 368 0.81 -0.49 13.56
C TYR A 368 1.48 -0.53 12.19
N ASP A 369 2.02 0.61 11.75
CA ASP A 369 2.73 0.74 10.47
C ASP A 369 3.93 -0.22 10.41
N TYR A 370 4.71 -0.30 11.49
CA TYR A 370 5.77 -1.28 11.62
C TYR A 370 5.27 -2.72 11.53
N LEU A 371 4.29 -3.14 12.33
CA LEU A 371 3.83 -4.53 12.37
C LEU A 371 3.21 -4.98 11.04
N LYS A 372 2.51 -4.08 10.36
CA LYS A 372 2.03 -4.32 9.00
C LYS A 372 3.19 -4.46 8.01
N ASN A 373 4.21 -3.62 8.07
CA ASN A 373 5.30 -3.66 7.08
C ASN A 373 6.38 -4.73 7.38
N SER A 374 6.66 -5.04 8.65
CA SER A 374 7.77 -5.89 9.11
C SER A 374 7.56 -7.39 8.85
N ARG A 375 6.36 -7.95 9.05
CA ARG A 375 6.06 -9.36 8.67
C ARG A 375 5.53 -9.52 7.24
N MET A 376 5.24 -8.44 6.51
CA MET A 376 4.90 -8.51 5.09
C MET A 376 6.11 -8.74 4.16
N ASN A 377 7.33 -8.74 4.70
CA ASN A 377 8.60 -8.90 3.96
C ASN A 377 9.34 -10.23 4.25
N VAL A 378 8.68 -11.25 4.84
CA VAL A 378 9.35 -12.54 5.08
C VAL A 378 9.68 -13.20 3.73
N ILE A 379 10.97 -13.28 3.42
CA ILE A 379 11.52 -14.00 2.29
C ILE A 379 11.95 -15.38 2.81
N GLU A 380 11.36 -16.43 2.26
CA GLU A 380 11.69 -17.82 2.57
C GLU A 380 12.34 -18.45 1.34
N TYR A 381 13.49 -19.10 1.51
CA TYR A 381 14.00 -20.00 0.48
C TYR A 381 13.26 -21.33 0.58
N VAL A 382 12.59 -21.72 -0.50
CA VAL A 382 11.72 -22.91 -0.53
C VAL A 382 12.34 -24.08 -1.29
N GLY A 383 13.58 -23.93 -1.75
CA GLY A 383 14.34 -25.01 -2.36
C GLY A 383 13.81 -25.39 -3.75
N THR A 384 14.42 -24.83 -4.77
CA THR A 384 14.62 -25.56 -6.03
C THR A 384 16.06 -26.01 -6.02
N GLU A 385 16.34 -27.29 -6.29
CA GLU A 385 17.72 -27.76 -6.50
C GLU A 385 18.41 -26.74 -7.43
N PRO A 386 19.48 -26.05 -6.97
CA PRO A 386 20.18 -25.14 -7.85
C PRO A 386 20.59 -25.95 -9.08
N LYS A 387 20.16 -25.53 -10.28
CA LYS A 387 20.66 -26.13 -11.53
C LYS A 387 22.17 -26.18 -11.38
N LEU A 388 22.73 -27.40 -11.32
CA LEU A 388 24.14 -27.63 -11.03
C LEU A 388 24.96 -26.73 -11.95
N ARG A 389 25.64 -25.76 -11.35
CA ARG A 389 26.44 -24.79 -12.09
C ARG A 389 27.64 -25.52 -12.66
N GLN A 390 27.97 -25.18 -13.89
CA GLN A 390 29.05 -25.82 -14.64
C GLN A 390 30.20 -24.84 -14.78
N SER A 391 31.44 -25.32 -14.87
CA SER A 391 32.57 -24.41 -15.07
C SER A 391 32.38 -23.61 -16.37
N VAL A 392 32.91 -22.38 -16.44
CA VAL A 392 32.87 -21.56 -17.67
C VAL A 392 33.31 -22.37 -18.90
N LYS A 393 34.33 -23.22 -18.75
CA LYS A 393 34.83 -24.10 -19.80
C LYS A 393 33.78 -25.12 -20.27
N GLN A 394 33.12 -25.82 -19.35
CA GLN A 394 32.07 -26.78 -19.71
C GLN A 394 30.91 -26.13 -20.45
N VAL A 395 30.46 -24.95 -19.98
CA VAL A 395 29.36 -24.22 -20.63
C VAL A 395 29.78 -23.73 -22.01
N ARG A 396 31.04 -23.28 -22.19
CA ARG A 396 31.63 -22.96 -23.50
C ARG A 396 31.63 -24.13 -24.46
N ASP A 397 32.20 -25.26 -24.04
CA ASP A 397 32.33 -26.44 -24.87
C ASP A 397 30.94 -26.97 -25.29
N LYS A 398 29.98 -26.96 -24.36
CA LYS A 398 28.58 -27.34 -24.63
C LYS A 398 27.90 -26.37 -25.60
N THR A 399 28.14 -25.06 -25.45
CA THR A 399 27.58 -24.03 -26.34
C THR A 399 28.14 -24.14 -27.75
N GLN A 400 29.47 -24.32 -27.90
CA GLN A 400 30.13 -24.54 -29.18
C GLN A 400 29.58 -25.77 -29.89
N LYS A 401 29.54 -26.92 -29.19
CA LYS A 401 29.02 -28.17 -29.77
C LYS A 401 27.55 -28.03 -30.21
N SER A 402 26.70 -27.45 -29.36
CA SER A 402 25.29 -27.24 -29.69
C SER A 402 25.12 -26.29 -30.87
N PHE A 403 25.94 -25.25 -30.97
CA PHE A 403 25.96 -24.36 -32.13
C PHE A 403 26.31 -25.13 -33.42
N GLU A 404 27.38 -25.93 -33.42
CA GLU A 404 27.79 -26.74 -34.58
C GLU A 404 26.71 -27.73 -35.02
N ASP A 405 26.10 -28.45 -34.06
CA ASP A 405 25.00 -29.39 -34.29
C ASP A 405 23.79 -28.67 -34.92
N ILE A 406 23.44 -27.48 -34.40
CA ILE A 406 22.36 -26.64 -34.95
C ILE A 406 22.71 -26.15 -36.36
N MET A 407 23.94 -25.68 -36.60
CA MET A 407 24.34 -25.16 -37.91
C MET A 407 24.28 -26.23 -38.99
N LYS A 408 24.65 -27.47 -38.66
CA LYS A 408 24.49 -28.63 -39.55
C LYS A 408 23.02 -28.82 -39.93
N GLU A 409 22.12 -28.82 -38.95
CA GLU A 409 20.69 -29.00 -39.20
C GLU A 409 20.08 -27.82 -39.97
N ILE A 410 20.40 -26.58 -39.59
CA ILE A 410 19.92 -25.34 -40.22
C ILE A 410 20.27 -25.32 -41.72
N SER A 411 21.42 -25.86 -42.10
CA SER A 411 21.88 -25.88 -43.51
C SER A 411 21.03 -26.75 -44.44
N GLU A 412 20.30 -27.72 -43.88
CA GLU A 412 19.53 -28.73 -44.62
C GLU A 412 18.02 -28.42 -44.68
N VAL A 413 17.53 -27.51 -43.83
CA VAL A 413 16.11 -27.17 -43.74
C VAL A 413 15.75 -25.91 -44.54
N LYS A 414 14.48 -25.80 -44.95
CA LYS A 414 13.95 -24.59 -45.62
C LYS A 414 13.33 -23.57 -44.64
N LYS A 415 12.98 -24.01 -43.44
CA LYS A 415 12.41 -23.22 -42.35
C LYS A 415 12.71 -23.89 -41.02
N GLY A 416 12.81 -23.10 -39.95
CA GLY A 416 12.96 -23.62 -38.59
C GLY A 416 13.56 -22.55 -37.67
N LEU A 417 13.09 -22.50 -36.43
CA LEU A 417 13.59 -21.60 -35.41
C LEU A 417 14.32 -22.38 -34.32
N TYR A 418 15.58 -22.03 -34.10
CA TYR A 418 16.44 -22.61 -33.08
C TYR A 418 16.78 -21.53 -32.08
N VAL A 419 16.73 -21.84 -30.79
CA VAL A 419 17.04 -20.91 -29.71
C VAL A 419 18.09 -21.53 -28.83
N LEU A 420 19.27 -20.94 -28.79
CA LEU A 420 20.38 -21.36 -27.96
C LEU A 420 20.54 -20.36 -26.81
N LYS A 421 19.99 -20.70 -25.65
CA LYS A 421 20.13 -19.92 -24.42
C LYS A 421 21.49 -20.22 -23.79
N SER A 422 22.33 -19.18 -23.67
CA SER A 422 23.62 -19.29 -23.00
C SER A 422 24.01 -17.99 -22.28
N PRO A 423 24.68 -18.06 -21.10
CA PRO A 423 25.03 -16.88 -20.30
C PRO A 423 25.83 -15.80 -21.05
N THR A 424 25.78 -14.57 -20.55
CA THR A 424 26.61 -13.46 -21.07
C THR A 424 28.09 -13.72 -20.80
N GLY A 425 28.97 -13.36 -21.73
CA GLY A 425 30.41 -13.59 -21.59
C GLY A 425 30.88 -15.03 -21.86
N VAL A 426 29.99 -16.00 -22.12
CA VAL A 426 30.39 -17.37 -22.49
C VAL A 426 31.22 -17.40 -23.77
N GLY A 427 30.97 -16.48 -24.71
CA GLY A 427 31.68 -16.42 -26.00
C GLY A 427 30.77 -16.53 -27.22
N LYS A 428 29.47 -16.24 -27.12
CA LYS A 428 28.55 -16.27 -28.29
C LYS A 428 29.13 -15.59 -29.55
N THR A 429 29.64 -14.37 -29.41
CA THR A 429 30.28 -13.65 -30.52
C THR A 429 31.59 -14.32 -30.99
N GLU A 430 32.33 -14.96 -30.09
CA GLU A 430 33.56 -15.71 -30.41
C GLU A 430 33.25 -16.90 -31.33
N ILE A 431 32.16 -17.61 -31.06
CA ILE A 431 31.65 -18.71 -31.88
C ILE A 431 31.33 -18.21 -33.29
N LEU A 432 30.58 -17.10 -33.40
CA LEU A 432 30.19 -16.54 -34.70
C LEU A 432 31.38 -16.08 -35.54
N THR A 433 32.38 -15.46 -34.91
CA THR A 433 33.54 -14.92 -35.62
C THR A 433 34.59 -15.97 -35.99
N SER A 434 34.54 -17.15 -35.37
CA SER A 434 35.52 -18.23 -35.60
C SER A 434 34.96 -19.41 -36.42
N PHE A 435 33.65 -19.42 -36.69
CA PHE A 435 33.00 -20.47 -37.47
C PHE A 435 33.36 -20.37 -38.97
N ASP A 436 33.59 -21.52 -39.62
CA ASP A 436 33.84 -21.58 -41.06
C ASP A 436 32.53 -21.46 -41.85
N TRP A 437 32.10 -20.22 -42.08
CA TRP A 437 30.89 -19.92 -42.85
C TRP A 437 30.98 -20.31 -44.32
N SER A 438 32.19 -20.48 -44.86
CA SER A 438 32.38 -20.87 -46.27
C SER A 438 31.87 -22.29 -46.54
N SER A 439 31.92 -23.15 -45.51
CA SER A 439 31.43 -24.53 -45.55
C SER A 439 29.94 -24.67 -45.87
N LEU A 440 29.13 -23.63 -45.57
CA LEU A 440 27.68 -23.69 -45.74
C LEU A 440 27.24 -23.34 -47.17
N ASN A 441 28.04 -22.58 -47.91
CA ASN A 441 27.66 -22.00 -49.22
C ASN A 441 26.25 -21.36 -49.21
N LYS A 442 25.96 -20.58 -48.16
CA LYS A 442 24.70 -19.88 -47.93
C LYS A 442 24.92 -18.39 -47.75
N LYS A 443 23.88 -17.61 -48.05
CA LYS A 443 23.82 -16.19 -47.72
C LYS A 443 23.25 -16.00 -46.31
N VAL A 444 24.09 -15.52 -45.39
CA VAL A 444 23.80 -15.44 -43.95
C VAL A 444 23.64 -13.98 -43.50
N ALA A 445 22.57 -13.70 -42.75
CA ALA A 445 22.38 -12.44 -42.05
C ALA A 445 22.73 -12.59 -40.57
N PHE A 446 23.63 -11.74 -40.06
CA PHE A 446 23.86 -11.52 -38.64
C PHE A 446 23.05 -10.31 -38.19
N ALA A 447 21.93 -10.54 -37.51
CA ALA A 447 21.05 -9.51 -37.01
C ALA A 447 21.49 -9.11 -35.59
N MET A 448 21.86 -7.85 -35.43
CA MET A 448 22.34 -7.27 -34.16
C MET A 448 21.30 -6.31 -33.57
N PRO A 449 21.25 -6.09 -32.25
CA PRO A 449 20.22 -5.23 -31.64
C PRO A 449 20.26 -3.78 -32.12
N THR A 450 21.47 -3.23 -32.33
CA THR A 450 21.68 -1.82 -32.71
C THR A 450 22.72 -1.68 -33.81
N HIS A 451 22.74 -0.53 -34.50
CA HIS A 451 23.77 -0.26 -35.50
C HIS A 451 25.18 -0.25 -34.91
N LYS A 452 25.34 0.27 -33.69
CA LYS A 452 26.62 0.27 -32.99
C LYS A 452 27.15 -1.15 -32.74
N LEU A 453 26.30 -2.07 -32.28
CA LEU A 453 26.68 -3.47 -32.10
C LEU A 453 27.00 -4.18 -33.42
N LYS A 454 26.29 -3.83 -34.48
CA LYS A 454 26.59 -4.31 -35.84
C LYS A 454 27.99 -3.87 -36.28
N ASP A 455 28.35 -2.61 -36.07
CA ASP A 455 29.68 -2.10 -36.43
C ASP A 455 30.77 -2.72 -35.55
N GLU A 456 30.54 -2.90 -34.23
CA GLU A 456 31.45 -3.61 -33.34
C GLU A 456 31.65 -5.08 -33.74
N PHE A 457 30.59 -5.78 -34.17
CA PHE A 457 30.67 -7.16 -34.65
C PHE A 457 31.52 -7.26 -35.93
N ILE A 458 31.33 -6.36 -36.89
CA ILE A 458 32.10 -6.33 -38.14
C ILE A 458 33.60 -6.18 -37.84
N ASN A 459 33.97 -5.21 -36.98
CA ASN A 459 35.37 -5.00 -36.59
C ASN A 459 35.99 -6.27 -35.98
N ARG A 460 35.26 -6.98 -35.12
CA ARG A 460 35.74 -8.25 -34.52
C ARG A 460 35.89 -9.37 -35.54
N CYS A 461 35.02 -9.42 -36.55
CA CYS A 461 35.16 -10.37 -37.66
C CYS A 461 36.43 -10.05 -38.46
N GLU A 462 36.67 -8.78 -38.78
CA GLU A 462 37.85 -8.33 -39.52
C GLU A 462 39.15 -8.65 -38.77
N GLU A 463 39.19 -8.45 -37.45
CA GLU A 463 40.33 -8.84 -36.58
C GLU A 463 40.69 -10.33 -36.67
N LYS A 464 39.72 -11.18 -37.04
CA LYS A 464 39.90 -12.63 -37.22
C LYS A 464 40.01 -13.06 -38.69
N GLY A 465 40.06 -12.12 -39.62
CA GLY A 465 40.11 -12.40 -41.05
C GLY A 465 38.78 -12.88 -41.64
N LEU A 466 37.65 -12.73 -40.93
CA LEU A 466 36.32 -12.97 -41.44
C LEU A 466 35.73 -11.68 -42.01
N TYR A 467 35.52 -11.62 -43.32
CA TYR A 467 34.97 -10.42 -43.95
C TYR A 467 33.44 -10.45 -43.96
N VAL A 468 32.80 -9.54 -43.24
CA VAL A 468 31.35 -9.41 -43.12
C VAL A 468 30.92 -8.03 -43.59
N TRP A 469 29.99 -7.96 -44.53
CA TRP A 469 29.48 -6.68 -45.02
C TRP A 469 28.41 -6.10 -44.13
N GLY A 470 28.64 -4.91 -43.59
CA GLY A 470 27.61 -4.17 -42.87
C GLY A 470 26.57 -3.58 -43.81
N LYS A 471 25.28 -3.82 -43.55
CA LYS A 471 24.22 -3.04 -44.19
C LYS A 471 24.37 -1.56 -43.79
N PRO A 472 24.44 -0.62 -44.76
CA PRO A 472 24.64 0.79 -44.45
C PRO A 472 23.44 1.35 -43.71
N GLN A 473 23.69 2.34 -42.85
CA GLN A 473 22.62 3.12 -42.24
C GLN A 473 21.95 3.98 -43.31
N MET A 474 20.66 4.26 -43.14
CA MET A 474 19.95 5.17 -44.04
C MET A 474 20.56 6.57 -43.92
N VAL A 475 20.80 7.20 -45.07
CA VAL A 475 21.15 8.62 -45.16
C VAL A 475 20.02 9.44 -44.53
N ASP A 476 20.36 10.29 -43.58
CA ASP A 476 19.46 11.28 -43.00
C ASP A 476 19.34 12.48 -43.95
N PHE A 477 18.13 12.73 -44.45
CA PHE A 477 17.89 13.83 -45.39
C PHE A 477 17.74 15.20 -44.71
N GLN A 478 17.62 15.26 -43.39
CA GLN A 478 17.47 16.50 -42.60
C GLN A 478 16.35 17.44 -43.09
N ASN A 479 15.25 16.88 -43.63
CA ASN A 479 14.15 17.62 -44.22
C ASN A 479 12.77 17.11 -43.72
N GLU A 480 11.67 17.72 -44.16
CA GLU A 480 10.32 17.30 -43.75
C GLU A 480 9.99 15.87 -44.16
N VAL A 481 10.55 15.39 -45.28
CA VAL A 481 10.36 14.01 -45.77
C VAL A 481 11.05 13.01 -44.84
N GLN A 482 12.20 13.35 -44.26
CA GLN A 482 12.85 12.54 -43.22
C GLN A 482 11.92 12.33 -42.02
N HIS A 483 11.25 13.39 -41.55
CA HIS A 483 10.31 13.29 -40.44
C HIS A 483 9.13 12.37 -40.77
N GLU A 484 8.63 12.45 -42.01
CA GLU A 484 7.57 11.55 -42.49
C GLU A 484 8.06 10.09 -42.58
N ILE A 485 9.29 9.85 -43.02
CA ILE A 485 9.90 8.52 -43.08
C ILE A 485 10.06 7.93 -41.68
N GLU A 486 10.56 8.71 -40.71
CA GLU A 486 10.68 8.32 -39.30
C GLU A 486 9.32 7.98 -38.68
N LEU A 487 8.32 8.80 -39.00
CA LEU A 487 6.93 8.56 -38.61
C LEU A 487 6.38 7.26 -39.20
N LEU A 488 6.64 6.97 -40.47
CA LEU A 488 6.23 5.70 -41.08
C LEU A 488 6.99 4.50 -40.49
N TYR A 489 8.27 4.67 -40.18
CA TYR A 489 9.07 3.64 -39.50
C TYR A 489 8.60 3.38 -38.08
N SER A 490 8.24 4.41 -37.32
CA SER A 490 7.64 4.25 -35.99
C SER A 490 6.33 3.49 -36.14
N LYS A 491 5.49 3.79 -37.13
CA LYS A 491 4.23 3.07 -37.39
C LYS A 491 4.38 1.66 -38.01
N LYS A 492 5.60 1.14 -38.13
CA LYS A 492 5.93 -0.10 -38.87
C LYS A 492 5.34 -0.17 -40.29
N LEU A 493 5.04 0.97 -40.90
CA LEU A 493 4.62 1.11 -42.30
C LEU A 493 5.86 1.07 -43.19
N TYR A 494 6.63 0.00 -43.04
CA TYR A 494 7.98 -0.07 -43.53
C TYR A 494 8.07 -0.04 -45.05
N LYS A 495 7.07 -0.62 -45.72
CA LYS A 495 6.97 -0.59 -47.18
C LYS A 495 6.76 0.83 -47.68
N GLN A 496 5.86 1.59 -47.05
CA GLN A 496 5.60 2.99 -47.35
C GLN A 496 6.83 3.86 -47.02
N ALA A 497 7.42 3.68 -45.83
CA ALA A 497 8.64 4.36 -45.41
C ALA A 497 9.75 4.14 -46.42
N LYS A 498 9.96 2.88 -46.85
CA LYS A 498 10.95 2.51 -47.85
C LYS A 498 10.66 3.12 -49.22
N LEU A 499 9.41 3.12 -49.68
CA LEU A 499 9.05 3.73 -50.96
C LEU A 499 9.28 5.25 -50.94
N LEU A 500 8.90 5.92 -49.86
CA LEU A 500 9.13 7.35 -49.66
C LEU A 500 10.63 7.65 -49.58
N TYR A 501 11.37 6.89 -48.78
CA TYR A 501 12.82 6.97 -48.66
C TYR A 501 13.51 6.78 -50.01
N LEU A 502 13.16 5.74 -50.78
CA LEU A 502 13.75 5.48 -52.09
C LEU A 502 13.40 6.57 -53.12
N LYS A 503 12.21 7.17 -53.03
CA LYS A 503 11.81 8.30 -53.87
C LYS A 503 12.65 9.53 -53.57
N GLU A 504 12.86 9.82 -52.28
CA GLU A 504 13.66 10.96 -51.84
C GLU A 504 15.15 10.76 -52.14
N LEU A 505 15.69 9.57 -51.87
CA LEU A 505 17.05 9.15 -52.21
C LEU A 505 17.36 9.39 -53.70
N LYS A 506 16.44 9.03 -54.60
CA LYS A 506 16.61 9.23 -56.05
C LYS A 506 16.67 10.69 -56.46
N LYS A 507 15.94 11.59 -55.77
CA LYS A 507 16.01 13.03 -56.05
C LYS A 507 17.41 13.57 -55.76
N HIS A 508 17.91 13.30 -54.55
CA HIS A 508 19.25 13.71 -54.12
C HIS A 508 20.35 13.06 -54.97
N THR A 509 20.21 11.78 -55.32
CA THR A 509 21.17 11.09 -56.19
C THR A 509 21.18 11.65 -57.62
N GLY A 510 20.09 12.25 -58.09
CA GLY A 510 19.98 12.83 -59.43
C GLY A 510 20.58 14.23 -59.58
N ASP A 511 20.67 15.00 -58.48
CA ASP A 511 21.15 16.39 -58.50
C ASP A 511 22.60 16.49 -58.02
N LYS A 512 23.54 16.68 -58.96
CA LYS A 512 24.99 16.81 -58.66
C LYS A 512 25.35 18.04 -57.84
N LYS A 513 24.44 19.01 -57.69
CA LYS A 513 24.67 20.22 -56.88
C LYS A 513 24.18 20.07 -55.44
N ASP A 514 23.44 19.00 -55.15
CA ASP A 514 22.88 18.73 -53.83
C ASP A 514 23.98 18.26 -52.86
N PRO A 515 24.11 18.84 -51.66
CA PRO A 515 25.06 18.37 -50.63
C PRO A 515 24.89 16.89 -50.25
N LEU A 516 23.68 16.33 -50.39
CA LEU A 516 23.37 14.93 -50.11
C LEU A 516 23.64 13.99 -51.31
N HIS A 517 24.07 14.52 -52.47
CA HIS A 517 24.34 13.73 -53.68
C HIS A 517 25.33 12.59 -53.42
N GLU A 518 26.52 12.92 -52.92
CA GLU A 518 27.58 11.93 -52.68
C GLU A 518 27.21 10.93 -51.56
N PRO A 519 26.66 11.35 -50.40
CA PRO A 519 26.13 10.41 -49.40
C PRO A 519 25.06 9.44 -49.94
N CYS A 520 24.09 9.94 -50.70
CA CYS A 520 23.02 9.11 -51.27
C CYS A 520 23.55 8.12 -52.31
N LYS A 521 24.47 8.58 -53.17
CA LYS A 521 25.12 7.76 -54.18
C LYS A 521 26.01 6.68 -53.57
N ALA A 522 26.74 6.99 -52.49
CA ALA A 522 27.50 6.02 -51.72
C ALA A 522 26.58 4.94 -51.11
N TYR A 523 25.48 5.36 -50.49
CA TYR A 523 24.48 4.43 -49.95
C TYR A 523 23.88 3.50 -51.01
N GLU A 524 23.51 4.02 -52.20
CA GLU A 524 23.04 3.18 -53.31
C GLU A 524 24.10 2.19 -53.79
N HIS A 525 25.35 2.63 -53.88
CA HIS A 525 26.47 1.78 -54.28
C HIS A 525 26.67 0.63 -53.29
N ASP A 526 26.68 0.92 -51.99
CA ASP A 526 26.84 -0.07 -50.93
C ASP A 526 25.70 -1.11 -50.94
N LEU A 527 24.45 -0.66 -51.13
CA LEU A 527 23.30 -1.56 -51.27
C LEU A 527 23.41 -2.48 -52.50
N ARG A 528 23.98 -2.01 -53.61
CA ARG A 528 24.21 -2.87 -54.79
C ARG A 528 25.28 -3.91 -54.51
N ASN A 529 26.39 -3.50 -53.87
CA ASN A 529 27.49 -4.40 -53.56
C ASN A 529 27.10 -5.51 -52.58
N ILE A 530 26.28 -5.20 -51.57
CA ILE A 530 25.76 -6.17 -50.59
C ILE A 530 24.99 -7.33 -51.24
N LYS A 531 24.34 -7.11 -52.39
CA LYS A 531 23.60 -8.19 -53.07
C LYS A 531 24.48 -9.37 -53.44
N HIS A 532 25.75 -9.12 -53.73
CA HIS A 532 26.73 -10.13 -54.15
C HIS A 532 27.50 -10.78 -53.00
N GLN A 533 27.21 -10.40 -51.75
CA GLN A 533 27.93 -10.86 -50.57
C GLN A 533 27.20 -12.02 -49.90
N SER A 534 27.97 -12.96 -49.37
CA SER A 534 27.45 -14.13 -48.63
C SER A 534 27.22 -13.82 -47.15
N LEU A 535 28.07 -13.01 -46.51
CA LEU A 535 27.99 -12.70 -45.07
C LEU A 535 27.64 -11.23 -44.87
N ILE A 536 26.50 -10.98 -44.22
CA ILE A 536 25.95 -9.63 -44.06
C ILE A 536 25.58 -9.40 -42.60
N ALA A 537 26.06 -8.32 -42.01
CA ALA A 537 25.62 -7.84 -40.71
C ALA A 537 24.52 -6.77 -40.88
N THR A 538 23.42 -6.90 -40.16
CA THR A 538 22.28 -5.97 -40.17
C THR A 538 21.72 -5.80 -38.75
N THR A 539 20.60 -5.11 -38.59
CA THR A 539 19.92 -4.95 -37.30
C THR A 539 18.70 -5.85 -37.15
N HIS A 540 18.31 -6.13 -35.91
CA HIS A 540 17.04 -6.77 -35.54
C HIS A 540 15.84 -6.12 -36.21
N ARG A 541 15.78 -4.78 -36.19
CA ARG A 541 14.68 -4.04 -36.82
C ARG A 541 14.69 -4.23 -38.33
N ASP A 542 15.85 -4.17 -38.98
CA ASP A 542 15.92 -4.33 -40.44
C ASP A 542 15.54 -5.73 -40.90
N ILE A 543 15.92 -6.79 -40.19
CA ILE A 543 15.59 -8.16 -40.61
C ILE A 543 14.10 -8.48 -40.47
N LEU A 544 13.43 -7.90 -39.48
CA LEU A 544 11.97 -7.99 -39.34
C LEU A 544 11.22 -7.31 -40.50
N ILE A 545 11.87 -6.36 -41.18
CA ILE A 545 11.31 -5.57 -42.29
C ILE A 545 11.66 -6.17 -43.64
N ASN A 546 12.94 -6.49 -43.82
CA ASN A 546 13.57 -6.86 -45.07
C ASN A 546 14.28 -8.23 -44.93
N PRO A 547 13.55 -9.33 -44.64
CA PRO A 547 14.16 -10.65 -44.49
C PRO A 547 14.54 -11.33 -45.81
N GLU A 548 14.12 -10.77 -46.94
CA GLU A 548 14.30 -11.40 -48.24
C GLU A 548 15.75 -11.37 -48.72
N GLY A 549 16.15 -12.44 -49.42
CA GLY A 549 17.49 -12.57 -49.99
C GLY A 549 18.52 -13.19 -49.04
N TYR A 550 18.12 -13.67 -47.86
CA TYR A 550 18.96 -14.48 -46.98
C TYR A 550 18.47 -15.95 -46.95
N ASP A 551 19.43 -16.85 -46.81
CA ASP A 551 19.21 -18.29 -46.62
C ASP A 551 19.14 -18.66 -45.13
N ILE A 552 19.97 -18.03 -44.30
CA ILE A 552 20.04 -18.26 -42.84
C ILE A 552 20.06 -16.91 -42.12
N ILE A 553 19.38 -16.82 -40.98
CA ILE A 553 19.39 -15.64 -40.11
C ILE A 553 19.89 -16.01 -38.71
N ILE A 554 20.89 -15.30 -38.23
CA ILE A 554 21.45 -15.44 -36.90
C ILE A 554 21.14 -14.17 -36.11
N TYR A 555 20.39 -14.29 -35.03
CA TYR A 555 20.07 -13.19 -34.11
C TYR A 555 21.03 -13.23 -32.92
N ASP A 556 21.74 -12.14 -32.67
CA ASP A 556 22.52 -11.95 -31.45
C ASP A 556 21.68 -11.17 -30.42
N GLU A 557 21.50 -11.75 -29.23
CA GLU A 557 20.51 -11.37 -28.23
C GLU A 557 19.05 -11.69 -28.58
N ASP A 558 18.16 -11.43 -27.63
CA ASP A 558 16.73 -11.67 -27.77
C ASP A 558 16.06 -10.70 -28.75
N ILE A 559 15.19 -11.24 -29.61
CA ILE A 559 14.47 -10.49 -30.65
C ILE A 559 13.02 -10.18 -30.26
N ILE A 560 12.46 -10.86 -29.24
CA ILE A 560 11.02 -10.82 -28.94
C ILE A 560 10.55 -9.40 -28.66
N TRP A 561 11.25 -8.66 -27.80
CA TRP A 561 10.88 -7.28 -27.48
C TRP A 561 11.10 -6.32 -28.64
N THR A 562 12.15 -6.52 -29.45
CA THR A 562 12.37 -5.70 -30.66
C THR A 562 11.31 -5.94 -31.73
N SER A 563 10.65 -7.10 -31.72
CA SER A 563 9.56 -7.43 -32.65
C SER A 563 8.24 -6.76 -32.30
N MET A 564 8.09 -6.26 -31.07
CA MET A 564 6.85 -5.67 -30.57
C MET A 564 6.88 -4.16 -30.59
N GLU A 565 5.70 -3.58 -30.74
CA GLU A 565 5.45 -2.18 -30.51
C GLU A 565 4.11 -2.01 -29.82
N GLN A 566 4.05 -1.02 -28.96
CA GLN A 566 2.84 -0.62 -28.26
C GLN A 566 2.76 0.90 -28.20
N GLY A 567 1.56 1.42 -28.26
CA GLY A 567 1.27 2.82 -28.04
C GLY A 567 -0.07 3.00 -27.37
N ARG A 568 -0.38 4.25 -27.01
CA ARG A 568 -1.58 4.57 -26.25
C ARG A 568 -2.26 5.82 -26.79
N ILE A 569 -3.58 5.83 -26.72
CA ILE A 569 -4.44 6.94 -27.09
C ILE A 569 -5.55 7.14 -26.05
N GLY A 570 -5.96 8.38 -25.80
CA GLY A 570 -7.13 8.66 -24.97
C GLY A 570 -8.44 8.30 -25.68
N TYR A 571 -9.50 7.98 -24.91
CA TYR A 571 -10.81 7.61 -25.46
C TYR A 571 -11.39 8.67 -26.40
N SER A 572 -11.39 9.94 -26.01
CA SER A 572 -11.92 11.03 -26.83
C SER A 572 -11.20 11.17 -28.17
N SER A 573 -9.87 11.03 -28.17
CA SER A 573 -9.07 11.04 -29.39
C SER A 573 -9.36 9.82 -30.27
N PHE A 574 -9.48 8.63 -29.69
CA PHE A 574 -9.87 7.42 -30.43
C PHE A 574 -11.23 7.57 -31.08
N GLU A 575 -12.24 8.01 -30.32
CA GLU A 575 -13.59 8.21 -30.85
C GLU A 575 -13.62 9.22 -31.98
N SER A 576 -12.89 10.34 -31.85
CA SER A 576 -12.82 11.37 -32.88
C SER A 576 -12.21 10.82 -34.17
N ILE A 577 -11.13 10.04 -34.06
CA ILE A 577 -10.45 9.41 -35.21
C ILE A 577 -11.38 8.43 -35.91
N VAL A 578 -12.04 7.54 -35.15
CA VAL A 578 -12.93 6.52 -35.71
C VAL A 578 -14.13 7.15 -36.42
N GLU A 579 -14.77 8.16 -35.82
CA GLU A 579 -15.91 8.85 -36.45
C GLU A 579 -15.53 9.62 -37.69
N MET A 580 -14.40 10.36 -37.63
CA MET A 580 -13.89 11.10 -38.77
C MET A 580 -13.64 10.16 -39.96
N ILE A 581 -12.95 9.05 -39.73
CA ILE A 581 -12.63 8.10 -40.81
C ILE A 581 -13.88 7.39 -41.30
N TYR A 582 -14.76 6.94 -40.40
CA TYR A 582 -16.02 6.30 -40.79
C TYR A 582 -16.90 7.23 -41.64
N GLY A 583 -17.00 8.51 -41.25
CA GLY A 583 -17.76 9.53 -41.98
C GLY A 583 -17.18 9.87 -43.36
N HIS A 584 -15.87 9.69 -43.57
CA HIS A 584 -15.25 9.87 -44.90
C HIS A 584 -15.69 8.82 -45.92
N PHE A 585 -16.14 7.64 -45.50
CA PHE A 585 -16.64 6.58 -46.39
C PHE A 585 -18.15 6.70 -46.69
N ASN A 586 -18.81 7.83 -46.37
CA ASN A 586 -20.25 8.05 -46.56
C ASN A 586 -20.75 7.66 -47.97
N GLY A 587 -21.42 6.50 -48.09
CA GLY A 587 -21.99 5.97 -49.34
C GLY A 587 -21.07 5.05 -50.16
N GLN A 588 -19.86 4.76 -49.66
CA GLN A 588 -18.90 3.80 -50.24
C GLN A 588 -18.76 2.55 -49.36
N GLN A 589 -18.09 1.52 -49.87
CA GLN A 589 -17.73 0.34 -49.08
C GLN A 589 -16.71 0.75 -48.00
N VAL A 590 -17.10 0.61 -46.73
CA VAL A 590 -16.24 0.89 -45.58
C VAL A 590 -15.23 -0.26 -45.41
N PRO A 591 -13.93 0.03 -45.21
CA PRO A 591 -12.93 -1.01 -44.92
C PRO A 591 -13.29 -1.84 -43.70
N GLU A 592 -12.99 -3.14 -43.74
CA GLU A 592 -13.28 -4.09 -42.65
C GLU A 592 -12.71 -3.62 -41.30
N ILE A 593 -11.48 -3.09 -41.32
CA ILE A 593 -10.85 -2.55 -40.11
C ILE A 593 -11.61 -1.34 -39.55
N THR A 594 -12.10 -0.44 -40.40
CA THR A 594 -12.87 0.74 -39.97
C THR A 594 -14.19 0.31 -39.33
N THR A 595 -14.85 -0.72 -39.89
CA THR A 595 -16.05 -1.33 -39.29
C THR A 595 -15.75 -1.99 -37.95
N ALA A 596 -14.64 -2.74 -37.84
CA ALA A 596 -14.21 -3.36 -36.59
C ALA A 596 -13.91 -2.32 -35.49
N LEU A 597 -13.21 -1.24 -35.84
CA LEU A 597 -12.93 -0.14 -34.91
C LEU A 597 -14.19 0.60 -34.47
N LYS A 598 -15.14 0.82 -35.38
CA LYS A 598 -16.45 1.42 -35.06
C LYS A 598 -17.26 0.52 -34.13
N SER A 599 -17.31 -0.78 -34.41
CA SER A 599 -17.93 -1.78 -33.53
C SER A 599 -17.27 -1.80 -32.15
N PHE A 600 -15.95 -1.83 -32.09
CA PHE A 600 -15.20 -1.82 -30.82
C PHE A 600 -15.41 -0.54 -30.02
N LYS A 601 -15.53 0.61 -30.69
CA LYS A 601 -15.93 1.87 -30.06
C LYS A 601 -17.30 1.74 -29.40
N ASP A 602 -18.29 1.27 -30.15
CA ASP A 602 -19.70 1.31 -29.76
C ASP A 602 -20.10 0.17 -28.79
N ASN A 603 -19.30 -0.91 -28.72
CA ASN A 603 -19.54 -2.08 -27.87
C ASN A 603 -18.70 -2.10 -26.58
N ASN A 604 -19.08 -2.95 -25.62
CA ASN A 604 -18.38 -3.14 -24.34
C ASN A 604 -17.24 -4.17 -24.38
N GLU A 605 -16.80 -4.58 -25.57
CA GLU A 605 -15.63 -5.48 -25.69
C GLU A 605 -14.37 -4.77 -25.18
N VAL A 606 -13.56 -5.52 -24.43
CA VAL A 606 -12.32 -5.00 -23.80
C VAL A 606 -11.13 -5.15 -24.74
N VAL A 607 -11.10 -6.22 -25.53
CA VAL A 607 -10.03 -6.54 -26.48
C VAL A 607 -10.61 -6.64 -27.88
N LEU A 608 -9.96 -6.00 -28.85
CA LEU A 608 -10.21 -6.20 -30.28
C LEU A 608 -9.03 -6.96 -30.89
N ASP A 609 -9.29 -8.11 -31.49
CA ASP A 609 -8.31 -8.86 -32.29
C ASP A 609 -8.40 -8.43 -33.76
N LEU A 610 -7.30 -7.88 -34.27
CA LEU A 610 -7.16 -7.44 -35.66
C LEU A 610 -6.21 -8.33 -36.47
N THR A 611 -5.65 -9.40 -35.91
CA THR A 611 -4.63 -10.24 -36.56
C THR A 611 -5.11 -10.88 -37.87
N GLY A 612 -6.42 -11.10 -38.01
CA GLY A 612 -7.06 -11.63 -39.21
C GLY A 612 -7.40 -10.58 -40.29
N ILE A 613 -7.38 -9.29 -39.96
CA ILE A 613 -7.85 -8.21 -40.83
C ILE A 613 -6.67 -7.65 -41.62
N LYS A 614 -6.68 -7.84 -42.94
CA LYS A 614 -5.66 -7.28 -43.83
C LYS A 614 -6.09 -5.90 -44.32
N VAL A 615 -5.37 -4.88 -43.90
CA VAL A 615 -5.54 -3.51 -44.42
C VAL A 615 -4.77 -3.37 -45.73
N ALA A 616 -5.46 -2.98 -46.80
CA ALA A 616 -4.82 -2.79 -48.10
C ALA A 616 -3.92 -1.55 -48.11
N ASP A 617 -2.82 -1.58 -48.89
CA ASP A 617 -1.92 -0.43 -49.02
C ASP A 617 -2.64 0.84 -49.52
N GLU A 618 -3.71 0.68 -50.29
CA GLU A 618 -4.54 1.78 -50.79
C GLU A 618 -5.36 2.44 -49.68
N GLU A 619 -5.90 1.66 -48.75
CA GLU A 619 -6.65 2.15 -47.59
C GLU A 619 -5.73 2.91 -46.63
N ILE A 620 -4.52 2.38 -46.39
CA ILE A 620 -3.49 3.08 -45.60
C ILE A 620 -3.14 4.42 -46.24
N ARG A 621 -2.92 4.46 -47.57
CA ARG A 621 -2.67 5.72 -48.30
C ARG A 621 -3.85 6.66 -48.25
N HIS A 622 -5.08 6.14 -48.34
CA HIS A 622 -6.28 6.95 -48.24
C HIS A 622 -6.37 7.61 -46.86
N ILE A 623 -6.20 6.84 -45.78
CA ILE A 623 -6.20 7.39 -44.42
C ILE A 623 -5.05 8.40 -44.25
N GLN A 624 -3.85 8.14 -44.78
CA GLN A 624 -2.75 9.13 -44.75
C GLN A 624 -3.13 10.46 -45.42
N ASN A 625 -3.86 10.43 -46.54
CA ASN A 625 -4.25 11.63 -47.29
C ASN A 625 -5.37 12.44 -46.60
N LEU A 626 -6.25 11.78 -45.82
CA LEU A 626 -7.32 12.45 -45.07
C LEU A 626 -6.77 13.43 -44.00
N HIS A 627 -5.51 13.23 -43.59
CA HIS A 627 -4.91 13.85 -42.41
C HIS A 627 -4.09 15.13 -42.66
N SER A 628 -4.16 15.73 -43.85
CA SER A 628 -3.42 16.96 -44.17
C SER A 628 -3.89 18.23 -43.40
N ILE A 629 -4.73 18.10 -42.35
CA ILE A 629 -5.36 19.24 -41.65
C ILE A 629 -5.36 19.19 -40.09
N SER A 630 -4.83 18.19 -39.36
CA SER A 630 -4.81 18.30 -37.86
C SER A 630 -3.59 17.70 -37.15
N THR A 631 -2.84 18.55 -36.43
CA THR A 631 -1.80 18.30 -35.39
C THR A 631 -1.11 16.91 -35.36
N ARG A 632 0.23 16.90 -35.51
CA ARG A 632 1.15 15.73 -35.54
C ARG A 632 0.87 14.57 -34.57
N ILE A 633 0.24 14.81 -33.41
CA ILE A 633 -0.09 13.80 -32.39
C ILE A 633 -1.25 12.91 -32.83
N VAL A 634 -2.25 13.45 -33.54
CA VAL A 634 -3.42 12.71 -34.03
C VAL A 634 -3.00 11.68 -35.08
N ASP A 635 -2.02 12.02 -35.94
CA ASP A 635 -1.57 11.15 -37.03
C ASP A 635 -0.83 9.90 -36.52
N ILE A 636 -0.08 10.00 -35.42
CA ILE A 636 0.67 8.88 -34.82
C ILE A 636 -0.29 7.80 -34.32
N ALA A 637 -1.26 8.23 -33.50
CA ALA A 637 -2.17 7.31 -32.86
C ALA A 637 -3.16 6.69 -33.86
N THR A 638 -3.64 7.46 -34.86
CA THR A 638 -4.46 6.91 -35.96
C THR A 638 -3.75 5.74 -36.63
N MET A 639 -2.53 5.92 -37.13
CA MET A 639 -1.85 4.85 -37.86
C MET A 639 -1.43 3.68 -36.96
N GLY A 640 -1.10 3.94 -35.70
CA GLY A 640 -0.86 2.88 -34.72
C GLY A 640 -2.07 1.97 -34.58
N ILE A 641 -3.27 2.53 -34.46
CA ILE A 641 -4.54 1.80 -34.38
C ILE A 641 -4.81 0.97 -35.65
N PHE A 642 -4.67 1.59 -36.83
CA PHE A 642 -5.02 0.93 -38.11
C PHE A 642 -4.01 -0.15 -38.54
N THR A 643 -2.89 -0.28 -37.86
CA THR A 643 -1.88 -1.28 -38.17
C THR A 643 -1.62 -2.25 -37.02
N ALA A 644 -2.38 -2.12 -35.93
CA ALA A 644 -2.28 -2.93 -34.73
C ALA A 644 -2.80 -4.35 -34.98
N ASP A 645 -2.23 -5.29 -34.24
CA ASP A 645 -2.74 -6.66 -34.12
C ASP A 645 -3.82 -6.75 -33.04
N TYR A 646 -3.70 -5.93 -31.98
CA TYR A 646 -4.66 -5.87 -30.88
C TYR A 646 -4.91 -4.44 -30.40
N LEU A 647 -6.15 -4.15 -30.01
CA LEU A 647 -6.50 -3.01 -29.17
C LEU A 647 -7.02 -3.50 -27.82
N LEU A 648 -6.69 -2.76 -26.76
CA LEU A 648 -7.10 -3.04 -25.39
C LEU A 648 -7.67 -1.76 -24.75
N LYS A 649 -8.91 -1.82 -24.28
CA LYS A 649 -9.50 -0.78 -23.43
C LYS A 649 -8.94 -0.87 -22.01
N VAL A 650 -8.43 0.25 -21.50
CA VAL A 650 -7.93 0.40 -20.14
C VAL A 650 -8.61 1.59 -19.46
N GLU A 651 -8.38 1.80 -18.16
CA GLU A 651 -9.10 2.83 -17.38
C GLU A 651 -9.02 4.22 -18.02
N ASP A 652 -7.87 4.56 -18.57
CA ASP A 652 -7.51 5.90 -19.01
C ASP A 652 -7.20 5.99 -20.52
N GLY A 653 -7.71 5.04 -21.32
CA GLY A 653 -7.65 5.09 -22.78
C GLY A 653 -7.65 3.72 -23.47
N ILE A 654 -7.06 3.68 -24.65
CA ILE A 654 -6.87 2.47 -25.45
C ILE A 654 -5.40 2.28 -25.72
N ILE A 655 -4.92 1.06 -25.51
CA ILE A 655 -3.57 0.64 -25.89
C ILE A 655 -3.70 -0.17 -27.16
N TYR A 656 -2.87 0.16 -28.14
CA TYR A 656 -2.73 -0.60 -29.36
C TYR A 656 -1.36 -1.26 -29.40
N GLY A 657 -1.28 -2.46 -29.94
CA GLY A 657 -0.02 -3.18 -30.05
C GLY A 657 0.09 -3.97 -31.34
N LYS A 658 1.33 -4.15 -31.80
CA LYS A 658 1.68 -4.90 -32.99
C LYS A 658 2.94 -5.72 -32.74
N ARG A 659 3.00 -6.93 -33.30
CA ARG A 659 4.19 -7.77 -33.35
C ARG A 659 4.54 -8.12 -34.78
N ALA A 660 5.74 -7.73 -35.22
CA ALA A 660 6.29 -8.24 -36.46
C ALA A 660 6.58 -9.74 -36.32
N GLY A 661 6.01 -10.56 -37.21
CA GLY A 661 6.31 -11.98 -37.28
C GLY A 661 7.78 -12.23 -37.57
N LEU A 662 8.36 -13.27 -36.96
CA LEU A 662 9.71 -13.69 -37.32
C LEU A 662 9.71 -14.24 -38.76
N PRO A 663 10.75 -13.96 -39.56
CA PRO A 663 10.85 -14.46 -40.92
C PRO A 663 10.78 -15.98 -40.99
N SER A 664 10.02 -16.52 -41.94
CA SER A 664 9.93 -17.97 -42.19
C SER A 664 11.18 -18.47 -42.92
N LYS A 665 12.30 -18.45 -42.22
CA LYS A 665 13.65 -18.83 -42.67
C LYS A 665 14.34 -19.67 -41.60
N PRO A 666 15.29 -20.55 -41.97
CA PRO A 666 16.18 -21.17 -41.00
C PRO A 666 16.87 -20.10 -40.16
N SER A 667 16.59 -20.10 -38.85
CA SER A 667 16.99 -19.03 -37.96
C SER A 667 17.53 -19.57 -36.64
N LEU A 668 18.60 -18.95 -36.13
CA LEU A 668 19.16 -19.22 -34.81
C LEU A 668 19.12 -17.96 -33.96
N ILE A 669 18.62 -18.07 -32.73
CA ILE A 669 18.65 -17.02 -31.72
C ILE A 669 19.70 -17.37 -30.68
N LEU A 670 20.68 -16.49 -30.51
CA LEU A 670 21.76 -16.59 -29.54
C LEU A 670 21.53 -15.58 -28.40
N SER A 671 20.87 -16.00 -27.33
CA SER A 671 20.41 -15.08 -26.28
C SER A 671 20.80 -15.55 -24.88
N ALA A 672 21.08 -14.61 -23.98
CA ALA A 672 21.22 -14.92 -22.55
C ALA A 672 19.88 -14.93 -21.81
N THR A 673 18.89 -14.21 -22.33
CA THR A 673 17.63 -13.93 -21.62
C THR A 673 16.46 -14.76 -22.13
N ALA A 674 16.63 -15.50 -23.23
CA ALA A 674 15.56 -16.26 -23.87
C ALA A 674 14.76 -17.15 -22.89
N ASN A 675 13.45 -17.23 -23.12
CA ASN A 675 12.51 -18.02 -22.34
C ASN A 675 11.78 -19.03 -23.23
N GLU A 676 11.83 -20.31 -22.87
CA GLU A 676 11.25 -21.39 -23.66
C GLU A 676 9.73 -21.23 -23.85
N GLY A 677 8.99 -20.93 -22.78
CA GLY A 677 7.54 -20.75 -22.86
C GLY A 677 7.13 -19.62 -23.80
N ILE A 678 7.89 -18.53 -23.81
CA ILE A 678 7.67 -17.39 -24.72
C ILE A 678 7.96 -17.79 -26.17
N TYR A 679 9.10 -18.44 -26.44
CA TYR A 679 9.44 -18.87 -27.80
C TYR A 679 8.51 -19.94 -28.35
N LYS A 680 8.04 -20.85 -27.50
CA LYS A 680 7.02 -21.86 -27.86
C LYS A 680 5.66 -21.23 -28.17
N ALA A 681 5.30 -20.13 -27.51
CA ALA A 681 4.09 -19.38 -27.87
C ALA A 681 4.23 -18.65 -29.21
N VAL A 682 5.41 -18.08 -29.48
CA VAL A 682 5.71 -17.37 -30.74
C VAL A 682 5.81 -18.32 -31.93
N SER A 683 6.45 -19.48 -31.74
CA SER A 683 6.66 -20.54 -32.74
C SER A 683 6.66 -21.89 -32.02
N PRO A 684 5.52 -22.63 -32.03
CA PRO A 684 5.38 -23.92 -31.35
C PRO A 684 6.45 -24.95 -31.72
N GLU A 685 6.92 -24.91 -32.97
CA GLU A 685 7.97 -25.77 -33.53
C GLU A 685 9.40 -25.35 -33.16
N ALA A 686 9.60 -24.22 -32.46
CA ALA A 686 10.93 -23.74 -32.09
C ALA A 686 11.70 -24.77 -31.25
N LYS A 687 12.95 -25.04 -31.61
CA LYS A 687 13.83 -25.94 -30.85
C LYS A 687 14.65 -25.14 -29.84
N PHE A 688 14.48 -25.43 -28.56
CA PHE A 688 15.09 -24.67 -27.47
C PHE A 688 16.22 -25.48 -26.82
N PHE A 689 17.39 -24.85 -26.66
CA PHE A 689 18.59 -25.44 -26.08
C PHE A 689 19.09 -24.54 -24.95
N ASP A 690 18.93 -24.99 -23.70
CA ASP A 690 19.46 -24.28 -22.51
C ASP A 690 20.83 -24.86 -22.10
N MET A 691 21.86 -24.03 -22.21
CA MET A 691 23.22 -24.43 -21.84
C MET A 691 23.42 -24.49 -20.33
N GLY A 692 22.55 -23.85 -19.55
CA GLY A 692 22.68 -23.72 -18.10
C GLY A 692 23.58 -22.55 -17.68
N ASN A 693 23.77 -22.41 -16.37
CA ASN A 693 24.54 -21.33 -15.78
C ASN A 693 25.99 -21.76 -15.53
N ALA A 694 26.92 -20.83 -15.74
CA ALA A 694 28.33 -21.03 -15.45
C ALA A 694 28.69 -20.50 -14.04
N HIS A 695 29.68 -21.14 -13.40
CA HIS A 695 30.41 -20.64 -12.22
C HIS A 695 31.90 -20.49 -12.58
N ASP A 696 32.69 -19.87 -11.68
CA ASP A 696 34.15 -19.64 -11.78
C ASP A 696 34.60 -18.34 -12.50
N GLY A 697 33.68 -17.39 -12.71
CA GLY A 697 33.99 -16.03 -13.16
C GLY A 697 34.02 -15.02 -12.00
N GLY A 698 33.78 -13.74 -12.32
CA GLY A 698 33.54 -12.71 -11.30
C GLY A 698 32.22 -12.96 -10.52
N SER A 699 32.06 -12.30 -9.38
CA SER A 699 30.96 -12.59 -8.44
C SER A 699 29.70 -11.76 -8.70
N LEU A 700 28.54 -12.41 -8.76
CA LEU A 700 27.21 -11.81 -8.77
C LEU A 700 26.51 -12.01 -7.42
N ILE A 701 26.34 -10.93 -6.67
CA ILE A 701 25.73 -10.93 -5.33
C ILE A 701 24.41 -10.15 -5.39
N GLN A 702 23.34 -10.73 -4.86
CA GLN A 702 22.01 -10.12 -4.88
C GLN A 702 21.44 -9.90 -3.48
N TYR A 703 20.80 -8.74 -3.26
CA TYR A 703 20.07 -8.39 -2.04
C TYR A 703 18.57 -8.30 -2.33
N LEU A 704 17.77 -9.24 -1.81
CA LEU A 704 16.34 -9.35 -2.13
C LEU A 704 15.41 -8.53 -1.23
N ASP A 705 15.90 -8.11 -0.08
CA ASP A 705 15.21 -7.24 0.88
C ASP A 705 15.33 -5.74 0.53
N LYS A 706 16.13 -5.44 -0.49
CA LYS A 706 16.40 -4.10 -1.01
C LYS A 706 15.93 -3.99 -2.46
N SER A 707 14.64 -3.74 -2.68
CA SER A 707 14.06 -3.85 -4.04
C SER A 707 14.36 -2.67 -4.97
N TYR A 708 14.48 -1.47 -4.39
CA TYR A 708 14.61 -0.19 -5.11
C TYR A 708 13.65 -0.06 -6.31
N SER A 709 12.44 -0.63 -6.20
CA SER A 709 11.41 -0.40 -7.23
C SER A 709 10.97 1.06 -7.20
N ARG A 710 10.42 1.58 -8.31
CA ARG A 710 9.85 2.95 -8.33
C ARG A 710 8.90 3.23 -7.17
N SER A 711 8.00 2.30 -6.87
CA SER A 711 7.07 2.43 -5.73
C SER A 711 7.76 2.37 -4.38
N TYR A 712 8.90 1.69 -4.26
CA TYR A 712 9.72 1.67 -3.04
C TYR A 712 10.46 3.00 -2.87
N ILE A 713 11.09 3.49 -3.95
CA ILE A 713 11.78 4.78 -4.00
C ILE A 713 10.80 5.90 -3.61
N ALA A 714 9.62 5.96 -4.23
CA ALA A 714 8.62 7.00 -3.97
C ALA A 714 8.03 7.01 -2.54
N ARG A 715 8.18 5.92 -1.78
CA ARG A 715 7.63 5.80 -0.41
C ARG A 715 8.66 6.01 0.69
N MET A 716 9.94 5.87 0.37
CA MET A 716 11.03 5.94 1.34
C MET A 716 11.63 7.34 1.36
N ASP A 717 12.12 7.76 2.52
CA ASP A 717 12.96 8.95 2.62
C ASP A 717 14.27 8.73 1.85
N MET A 718 14.72 9.76 1.13
CA MET A 718 15.93 9.68 0.30
C MET A 718 17.17 9.37 1.15
N GLY A 719 17.30 9.95 2.35
CA GLY A 719 18.42 9.65 3.26
C GLY A 719 18.47 8.17 3.65
N ASN A 720 17.32 7.55 3.88
CA ASN A 720 17.22 6.11 4.19
C ASN A 720 17.55 5.21 2.98
N LEU A 721 17.14 5.59 1.77
CA LEU A 721 17.50 4.87 0.54
C LEU A 721 19.01 4.84 0.34
N VAL A 722 19.63 6.00 0.53
CA VAL A 722 21.07 6.26 0.45
C VAL A 722 21.83 5.47 1.51
N HIS A 723 21.42 5.56 2.78
CA HIS A 723 22.07 4.85 3.88
C HIS A 723 22.05 3.33 3.65
N GLY A 724 20.92 2.79 3.16
CA GLY A 724 20.82 1.37 2.83
C GLY A 724 21.77 0.89 1.72
N ILE A 725 22.21 1.77 0.82
CA ILE A 725 23.25 1.46 -0.18
C ILE A 725 24.63 1.46 0.49
N CYS A 726 24.91 2.44 1.34
CA CYS A 726 26.16 2.52 2.09
C CYS A 726 26.37 1.27 2.95
N ASP A 727 25.34 0.85 3.71
CA ASP A 727 25.40 -0.37 4.53
C ASP A 727 25.81 -1.61 3.72
N VAL A 728 25.25 -1.73 2.51
CA VAL A 728 25.56 -2.86 1.61
C VAL A 728 27.02 -2.77 1.15
N LEU A 729 27.49 -1.60 0.71
CA LEU A 729 28.87 -1.43 0.24
C LEU A 729 29.89 -1.63 1.37
N GLU A 730 29.62 -1.08 2.56
CA GLU A 730 30.43 -1.29 3.76
C GLU A 730 30.50 -2.76 4.15
N SER A 731 29.39 -3.50 4.05
CA SER A 731 29.37 -4.94 4.34
C SER A 731 30.27 -5.76 3.39
N GLN A 732 30.53 -5.24 2.19
CA GLN A 732 31.47 -5.84 1.23
C GLN A 732 32.91 -5.37 1.42
N GLY A 733 33.17 -4.47 2.38
CA GLY A 733 34.48 -3.85 2.59
C GLY A 733 34.91 -2.97 1.43
N LYS A 734 33.95 -2.34 0.74
CA LYS A 734 34.18 -1.55 -0.48
C LYS A 734 33.80 -0.10 -0.31
N SER A 735 34.45 0.77 -1.08
CA SER A 735 34.13 2.19 -1.12
C SER A 735 33.09 2.49 -2.20
N ILE A 736 32.35 3.58 -2.00
CA ILE A 736 31.31 4.03 -2.91
C ILE A 736 31.83 4.35 -4.33
N ILE A 737 33.08 4.79 -4.42
CA ILE A 737 33.75 5.14 -5.69
C ILE A 737 34.16 3.91 -6.52
N ASP A 738 34.12 2.71 -5.93
CA ASP A 738 34.58 1.49 -6.59
C ASP A 738 33.55 0.97 -7.61
N TYR A 739 32.28 1.41 -7.52
CA TYR A 739 31.16 0.88 -8.29
C TYR A 739 30.62 1.89 -9.31
N THR A 740 30.38 1.41 -10.53
CA THR A 740 29.52 2.09 -11.49
C THR A 740 28.06 1.66 -11.27
N VAL A 741 27.15 2.62 -11.14
CA VAL A 741 25.74 2.38 -10.87
C VAL A 741 24.94 2.31 -12.16
N LEU A 742 24.11 1.27 -12.30
CA LEU A 742 23.04 1.21 -13.29
C LEU A 742 21.68 1.21 -12.59
N THR A 743 20.77 2.07 -13.05
CA THR A 743 19.42 2.17 -12.51
C THR A 743 18.44 2.67 -13.59
N TYR A 744 17.33 3.28 -13.20
CA TYR A 744 16.37 3.92 -14.09
C TYR A 744 16.98 5.10 -14.87
N SER A 745 16.34 5.47 -15.99
CA SER A 745 16.76 6.63 -16.79
C SER A 745 16.73 7.91 -15.94
N PRO A 746 17.74 8.79 -16.04
CA PRO A 746 17.76 10.11 -15.40
C PRO A 746 16.52 10.96 -15.71
N ASP A 747 15.93 10.78 -16.89
CA ASP A 747 14.71 11.50 -17.28
C ASP A 747 13.47 11.01 -16.51
N SER A 748 13.45 9.74 -16.12
CA SER A 748 12.31 9.12 -15.43
C SER A 748 12.39 9.21 -13.91
N GLU A 749 13.60 9.22 -13.33
CA GLU A 749 13.83 9.16 -11.88
C GLU A 749 14.91 10.18 -11.45
N LYS A 750 14.73 11.44 -11.86
CA LYS A 750 15.74 12.50 -11.71
C LYS A 750 16.19 12.69 -10.26
N GLU A 751 15.26 12.82 -9.32
CA GLU A 751 15.56 13.06 -7.90
C GLU A 751 16.40 11.91 -7.30
N PHE A 752 16.06 10.67 -7.64
CA PHE A 752 16.80 9.50 -7.18
C PHE A 752 18.22 9.47 -7.75
N VAL A 753 18.37 9.70 -9.06
CA VAL A 753 19.69 9.73 -9.73
C VAL A 753 20.56 10.86 -9.19
N THR A 754 20.01 12.06 -8.99
CA THR A 754 20.74 13.19 -8.43
C THR A 754 21.24 12.89 -7.01
N ALA A 755 20.41 12.29 -6.15
CA ALA A 755 20.85 11.93 -4.80
C ALA A 755 22.00 10.90 -4.80
N LEU A 756 21.97 9.91 -5.70
CA LEU A 756 23.08 8.96 -5.85
C LEU A 756 24.38 9.68 -6.27
N GLN A 757 24.28 10.61 -7.21
CA GLN A 757 25.43 11.41 -7.67
C GLN A 757 25.97 12.31 -6.55
N GLU A 758 25.11 12.94 -5.76
CA GLU A 758 25.50 13.79 -4.61
C GLU A 758 26.21 13.00 -3.51
N MET A 759 25.93 11.70 -3.37
CA MET A 759 26.70 10.79 -2.50
C MET A 759 28.09 10.43 -3.03
N GLY A 760 28.39 10.77 -4.29
CA GLY A 760 29.63 10.39 -4.97
C GLY A 760 29.58 9.04 -5.69
N LEU A 761 28.41 8.45 -5.92
CA LEU A 761 28.27 7.28 -6.80
C LEU A 761 28.46 7.68 -8.28
N ASN A 762 29.19 6.85 -9.02
CA ASN A 762 29.34 7.02 -10.45
C ASN A 762 28.16 6.38 -11.19
N VAL A 763 27.07 7.13 -11.38
CA VAL A 763 25.89 6.69 -12.14
C VAL A 763 26.17 6.82 -13.64
N ASP A 764 26.07 5.71 -14.38
CA ASP A 764 26.25 5.74 -15.83
C ASP A 764 25.02 6.33 -16.52
N GLU A 765 25.15 7.51 -17.11
CA GLU A 765 24.03 8.19 -17.77
C GLU A 765 23.68 7.58 -19.14
N ARG A 766 24.57 6.74 -19.69
CA ARG A 766 24.41 6.14 -21.03
C ARG A 766 23.68 4.80 -21.00
N THR A 767 23.75 4.08 -19.88
CA THR A 767 23.22 2.72 -19.70
C THR A 767 22.25 2.73 -18.53
N TYR A 768 21.01 2.35 -18.78
CA TYR A 768 19.95 2.35 -17.76
C TYR A 768 18.88 1.31 -18.13
N PHE A 769 17.94 1.01 -17.23
CA PHE A 769 16.84 0.08 -17.53
C PHE A 769 16.02 0.55 -18.74
N GLY A 770 15.86 -0.31 -19.75
CA GLY A 770 15.31 0.00 -21.07
C GLY A 770 16.35 0.42 -22.11
N ASN A 771 17.61 0.62 -21.71
CA ASN A 771 18.76 0.88 -22.59
C ASN A 771 20.04 0.19 -22.07
N CYS A 772 19.95 -1.12 -21.79
CA CYS A 772 21.10 -1.91 -21.31
C CYS A 772 21.90 -2.63 -22.41
N SER A 773 21.52 -2.47 -23.68
CA SER A 773 22.13 -3.17 -24.81
C SER A 773 23.14 -2.30 -25.56
N GLY A 774 24.30 -2.86 -25.94
CA GLY A 774 25.23 -2.18 -26.86
C GLY A 774 26.35 -1.34 -26.26
N TYR A 775 26.71 -1.61 -25.02
CA TYR A 775 27.75 -0.86 -24.30
C TYR A 775 28.82 -1.80 -23.74
N ASP A 776 30.07 -1.60 -24.19
CA ASP A 776 31.26 -2.35 -23.75
C ASP A 776 32.14 -1.58 -22.75
N HIS A 777 31.86 -0.29 -22.52
CA HIS A 777 32.65 0.58 -21.63
C HIS A 777 32.55 0.20 -20.14
N LEU A 778 31.68 -0.76 -19.81
CA LEU A 778 31.48 -1.31 -18.46
C LEU A 778 32.11 -2.70 -18.27
N LYS A 779 32.74 -3.27 -19.32
CA LYS A 779 33.45 -4.55 -19.21
C LYS A 779 34.50 -4.49 -18.10
N GLY A 780 34.47 -5.45 -17.18
CA GLY A 780 35.45 -5.60 -16.11
C GLY A 780 35.30 -4.62 -14.95
N LYS A 781 34.34 -3.68 -14.99
CA LYS A 781 34.08 -2.74 -13.89
C LYS A 781 33.19 -3.37 -12.83
N HIS A 782 33.42 -3.06 -11.55
CA HIS A 782 32.46 -3.38 -10.51
C HIS A 782 31.16 -2.60 -10.73
N MET A 783 30.02 -3.26 -10.58
CA MET A 783 28.72 -2.65 -10.88
C MET A 783 27.73 -2.80 -9.74
N LEU A 784 26.95 -1.73 -9.52
CA LEU A 784 25.85 -1.71 -8.58
C LEU A 784 24.56 -1.48 -9.37
N ILE A 785 23.73 -2.52 -9.46
CA ILE A 785 22.46 -2.48 -10.19
C ILE A 785 21.35 -2.22 -9.17
N LEU A 786 20.70 -1.06 -9.28
CA LEU A 786 19.69 -0.60 -8.34
C LEU A 786 18.31 -0.56 -9.00
N GLY A 787 17.43 -1.47 -8.57
CA GLY A 787 16.00 -1.38 -8.86
C GLY A 787 15.37 -2.66 -9.41
N THR A 788 14.03 -2.69 -9.38
CA THR A 788 13.22 -3.77 -9.97
C THR A 788 12.47 -3.21 -11.19
N PRO A 789 12.94 -3.45 -12.43
CA PRO A 789 12.45 -2.79 -13.63
C PRO A 789 11.10 -3.33 -14.09
N ASN A 790 10.03 -3.01 -13.35
CA ASN A 790 8.66 -3.34 -13.77
C ASN A 790 8.18 -2.37 -14.85
N TYR A 791 7.49 -2.91 -15.85
CA TYR A 791 6.73 -2.13 -16.83
C TYR A 791 5.35 -1.77 -16.26
N PRO A 792 4.66 -0.77 -16.83
CA PRO A 792 3.25 -0.52 -16.54
C PRO A 792 2.40 -1.78 -16.72
N VAL A 793 1.38 -1.96 -15.87
CA VAL A 793 0.49 -3.14 -15.89
C VAL A 793 -0.03 -3.43 -17.29
N ASP A 794 -0.48 -2.40 -17.98
CA ASP A 794 -1.10 -2.59 -19.29
C ASP A 794 -0.10 -2.93 -20.40
N SER A 795 1.18 -2.59 -20.22
CA SER A 795 2.23 -3.06 -21.13
C SER A 795 2.38 -4.59 -21.05
N TYR A 796 2.29 -5.17 -19.85
CA TYR A 796 2.30 -6.63 -19.71
C TYR A 796 1.08 -7.28 -20.35
N ARG A 797 -0.10 -6.66 -20.23
CA ARG A 797 -1.34 -7.12 -20.88
C ARG A 797 -1.19 -7.16 -22.40
N MET A 798 -0.68 -6.08 -22.98
CA MET A 798 -0.44 -6.00 -24.43
C MET A 798 0.66 -6.97 -24.89
N MET A 799 1.77 -7.09 -24.15
CA MET A 799 2.80 -8.10 -24.42
C MET A 799 2.22 -9.52 -24.39
N GLY A 800 1.35 -9.83 -23.42
CA GLY A 800 0.64 -11.10 -23.34
C GLY A 800 -0.21 -11.37 -24.58
N LEU A 801 -1.03 -10.40 -24.99
CA LEU A 801 -1.85 -10.49 -26.22
C LEU A 801 -0.99 -10.74 -27.46
N LEU A 802 0.11 -9.99 -27.61
CA LEU A 802 1.01 -10.12 -28.75
C LEU A 802 1.80 -11.44 -28.78
N ILE A 803 1.93 -12.14 -27.65
CA ILE A 803 2.65 -13.42 -27.56
C ILE A 803 1.70 -14.62 -27.63
N PHE A 804 0.60 -14.57 -26.89
CA PHE A 804 -0.29 -15.70 -26.62
C PHE A 804 -1.70 -15.54 -27.23
N GLY A 805 -1.98 -14.40 -27.88
CA GLY A 805 -3.32 -14.05 -28.35
C GLY A 805 -4.30 -13.82 -27.18
N ASN A 806 -5.59 -13.73 -27.49
CA ASN A 806 -6.64 -13.51 -26.48
C ASN A 806 -7.10 -14.82 -25.81
N THR A 807 -6.17 -15.60 -25.24
CA THR A 807 -6.40 -16.95 -24.68
C THR A 807 -6.33 -17.02 -23.15
N PHE A 808 -6.18 -15.88 -22.48
CA PHE A 808 -5.96 -15.76 -21.04
C PHE A 808 -6.78 -14.61 -20.47
N ASP A 809 -6.81 -14.45 -19.14
CA ASP A 809 -7.50 -13.33 -18.52
C ASP A 809 -6.66 -12.04 -18.65
N VAL A 810 -6.91 -11.29 -19.72
CA VAL A 810 -6.20 -10.05 -20.04
C VAL A 810 -6.38 -8.98 -18.95
N MET A 811 -7.54 -8.96 -18.29
CA MET A 811 -7.84 -7.98 -17.25
C MET A 811 -7.44 -8.44 -15.86
N SER A 812 -6.75 -9.58 -15.74
CA SER A 812 -6.27 -10.12 -14.48
C SER A 812 -5.58 -9.03 -13.64
N GLU A 813 -5.96 -8.98 -12.37
CA GLU A 813 -5.43 -8.00 -11.43
C GLU A 813 -4.02 -8.39 -10.96
N VAL A 814 -3.23 -7.36 -10.63
CA VAL A 814 -1.93 -7.54 -9.97
C VAL A 814 -2.15 -7.57 -8.48
N GLU A 815 -2.03 -8.76 -7.90
CA GLU A 815 -2.09 -8.93 -6.45
C GLU A 815 -0.71 -9.01 -5.82
N THR A 816 -0.56 -8.34 -4.68
CA THR A 816 0.65 -8.40 -3.88
C THR A 816 0.48 -9.40 -2.73
N GLY A 817 0.83 -10.65 -3.02
CA GLY A 817 0.75 -11.78 -2.09
C GLY A 817 2.07 -12.55 -1.98
N LYS A 818 2.12 -13.59 -1.13
CA LYS A 818 3.26 -14.52 -1.09
C LYS A 818 3.27 -15.36 -2.37
N LYS A 819 4.31 -15.21 -3.19
CA LYS A 819 4.50 -15.93 -4.45
C LYS A 819 5.85 -16.63 -4.47
N GLU A 820 5.92 -17.76 -5.16
CA GLU A 820 7.17 -18.49 -5.41
C GLU A 820 7.79 -18.02 -6.72
N VAL A 821 9.01 -17.49 -6.63
CA VAL A 821 9.77 -16.94 -7.75
C VAL A 821 11.22 -17.41 -7.62
N ASN A 822 11.72 -18.15 -8.61
CA ASN A 822 13.11 -18.62 -8.71
C ASN A 822 13.66 -19.23 -7.39
N GLY A 823 12.87 -20.10 -6.75
CA GLY A 823 13.26 -20.80 -5.52
C GLY A 823 13.01 -20.04 -4.21
N PHE A 824 12.44 -18.84 -4.27
CA PHE A 824 12.09 -18.03 -3.11
C PHE A 824 10.59 -17.82 -3.01
N ARG A 825 10.02 -18.01 -1.82
CA ARG A 825 8.68 -17.59 -1.47
C ARG A 825 8.76 -16.23 -0.79
N LYS A 826 8.25 -15.20 -1.45
CA LYS A 826 8.26 -13.83 -0.92
C LYS A 826 7.00 -13.07 -1.33
N ARG A 827 6.74 -11.96 -0.66
CA ARG A 827 5.71 -11.04 -1.17
C ARG A 827 6.19 -10.39 -2.46
N TYR A 828 5.46 -10.61 -3.55
CA TYR A 828 5.81 -10.12 -4.87
C TYR A 828 4.54 -9.74 -5.61
N ALA A 829 4.49 -8.49 -6.11
CA ALA A 829 3.38 -8.01 -6.92
C ALA A 829 3.44 -8.68 -8.29
N SER A 830 2.43 -9.47 -8.61
CA SER A 830 2.35 -10.14 -9.91
C SER A 830 0.90 -10.42 -10.28
N PHE A 831 0.64 -10.70 -11.54
CA PHE A 831 -0.69 -11.08 -12.02
C PHE A 831 -1.19 -12.36 -11.36
N ASN A 832 -2.51 -12.56 -11.32
CA ASN A 832 -3.11 -13.84 -10.93
C ASN A 832 -3.10 -14.83 -12.10
N ASP A 833 -3.25 -14.33 -13.33
CA ASP A 833 -3.16 -15.11 -14.56
C ASP A 833 -1.73 -15.65 -14.81
N PRO A 834 -1.54 -16.97 -15.03
CA PRO A 834 -0.22 -17.56 -15.23
C PRO A 834 0.54 -17.08 -16.48
N ILE A 835 -0.16 -16.72 -17.55
CA ILE A 835 0.47 -16.22 -18.78
C ILE A 835 1.03 -14.81 -18.52
N LEU A 836 0.25 -13.93 -17.90
CA LEU A 836 0.74 -12.60 -17.53
C LEU A 836 1.86 -12.66 -16.48
N GLN A 837 1.82 -13.63 -15.57
CA GLN A 837 2.95 -13.89 -14.66
C GLN A 837 4.23 -14.27 -15.44
N LEU A 838 4.12 -15.15 -16.44
CA LEU A 838 5.26 -15.57 -17.27
C LEU A 838 5.84 -14.38 -18.05
N VAL A 839 4.98 -13.56 -18.66
CA VAL A 839 5.37 -12.35 -19.39
C VAL A 839 6.06 -11.34 -18.46
N GLN A 840 5.49 -11.08 -17.29
CA GLN A 840 6.09 -10.17 -16.30
C GLN A 840 7.47 -10.67 -15.84
N LYS A 841 7.58 -11.96 -15.51
CA LYS A 841 8.85 -12.59 -15.11
C LYS A 841 9.90 -12.43 -16.21
N TYR A 842 9.54 -12.79 -17.44
CA TYR A 842 10.43 -12.72 -18.59
C TYR A 842 10.94 -11.29 -18.84
N ALA A 843 10.06 -10.29 -18.77
CA ALA A 843 10.43 -8.90 -18.98
C ALA A 843 11.38 -8.36 -17.89
N VAL A 844 11.08 -8.60 -16.60
CA VAL A 844 11.90 -8.12 -15.48
C VAL A 844 13.27 -8.84 -15.46
N GLU A 845 13.28 -10.14 -15.70
CA GLU A 845 14.50 -10.95 -15.73
C GLU A 845 15.41 -10.55 -16.90
N THR A 846 14.85 -10.27 -18.08
CA THR A 846 15.61 -9.81 -19.26
C THR A 846 16.39 -8.54 -18.94
N GLU A 847 15.73 -7.50 -18.41
CA GLU A 847 16.37 -6.21 -18.09
C GLU A 847 17.50 -6.36 -17.06
N LEU A 848 17.24 -7.12 -15.98
CA LEU A 848 18.24 -7.36 -14.94
C LEU A 848 19.46 -8.13 -15.48
N LEU A 849 19.24 -9.17 -16.28
CA LEU A 849 20.34 -9.96 -16.84
C LEU A 849 21.14 -9.21 -17.90
N GLN A 850 20.50 -8.32 -18.68
CA GLN A 850 21.21 -7.45 -19.61
C GLN A 850 22.11 -6.44 -18.88
N ALA A 851 21.62 -5.86 -17.77
CA ALA A 851 22.38 -4.96 -16.91
C ALA A 851 23.57 -5.69 -16.26
N VAL A 852 23.34 -6.87 -15.68
CA VAL A 852 24.41 -7.73 -15.13
C VAL A 852 25.44 -8.08 -16.20
N GLY A 853 24.98 -8.40 -17.41
CA GLY A 853 25.82 -8.80 -18.53
C GLY A 853 26.81 -7.73 -19.00
N ARG A 854 26.62 -6.45 -18.63
CA ARG A 854 27.54 -5.37 -18.99
C ARG A 854 28.93 -5.52 -18.36
N ALA A 855 29.01 -6.13 -17.17
CA ALA A 855 30.29 -6.42 -16.52
C ALA A 855 31.08 -7.53 -17.22
N ARG A 856 30.41 -8.42 -17.97
CA ARG A 856 30.98 -9.64 -18.58
C ARG A 856 31.70 -10.53 -17.55
N LEU A 857 31.02 -10.83 -16.44
CA LEU A 857 31.58 -11.55 -15.28
C LEU A 857 32.36 -12.83 -15.63
N LEU A 858 31.87 -13.64 -16.57
CA LEU A 858 32.53 -14.91 -16.93
C LEU A 858 33.95 -14.76 -17.53
N ASN A 859 34.36 -13.54 -17.91
CA ASN A 859 35.70 -13.24 -18.43
C ASN A 859 36.53 -12.33 -17.51
N ASN A 860 35.98 -11.93 -16.36
CA ASN A 860 36.64 -10.99 -15.45
C ASN A 860 36.42 -11.50 -14.03
N ASP A 861 37.30 -12.39 -13.59
CA ASP A 861 37.27 -13.07 -12.27
C ASP A 861 37.38 -12.12 -11.09
N GLN A 862 38.04 -10.98 -11.25
CA GLN A 862 38.14 -9.94 -10.23
C GLN A 862 36.94 -8.99 -10.16
N THR A 863 35.99 -9.09 -11.10
CA THR A 863 34.85 -8.18 -11.16
C THR A 863 33.71 -8.65 -10.25
N GLN A 864 33.01 -7.69 -9.64
CA GLN A 864 31.84 -7.94 -8.81
C GLN A 864 30.64 -7.12 -9.28
N VAL A 865 29.47 -7.76 -9.36
CA VAL A 865 28.20 -7.09 -9.59
C VAL A 865 27.31 -7.29 -8.36
N LEU A 866 26.86 -6.19 -7.79
CA LEU A 866 25.87 -6.16 -6.71
C LEU A 866 24.51 -5.81 -7.32
N VAL A 867 23.48 -6.61 -7.01
CA VAL A 867 22.11 -6.39 -7.49
C VAL A 867 21.19 -6.15 -6.31
N LEU A 868 20.64 -4.95 -6.20
CA LEU A 868 19.64 -4.60 -5.19
C LEU A 868 18.29 -4.50 -5.92
N ALA A 869 17.64 -5.66 -6.03
CA ALA A 869 16.39 -5.83 -6.76
C ALA A 869 15.49 -6.86 -6.07
N GLY A 870 14.17 -6.64 -6.15
CA GLY A 870 13.17 -7.49 -5.53
C GLY A 870 12.95 -8.82 -6.26
N TYR A 871 13.37 -8.94 -7.53
CA TYR A 871 13.21 -10.14 -8.34
C TYR A 871 14.44 -11.05 -8.23
N PRO A 872 14.32 -12.29 -7.71
CA PRO A 872 15.46 -13.19 -7.53
C PRO A 872 15.99 -13.74 -8.86
N LEU A 873 17.29 -13.60 -9.10
CA LEU A 873 17.98 -14.15 -10.27
C LEU A 873 18.48 -15.58 -9.99
N ASN A 874 18.39 -16.46 -10.97
CA ASN A 874 18.95 -17.82 -10.89
C ASN A 874 20.48 -17.81 -11.01
N GLU A 875 21.01 -16.76 -11.65
CA GLU A 875 22.40 -16.51 -11.97
C GLU A 875 23.20 -15.98 -10.78
N ALA A 876 22.56 -15.44 -9.73
CA ALA A 876 23.25 -14.87 -8.57
C ALA A 876 24.00 -15.95 -7.76
N ASP A 877 25.30 -15.77 -7.52
CA ASP A 877 26.15 -16.68 -6.75
C ASP A 877 25.80 -16.65 -5.27
N VAL A 878 25.54 -15.44 -4.76
CA VAL A 878 25.20 -15.21 -3.36
C VAL A 878 23.92 -14.39 -3.32
N VAL A 879 22.99 -14.80 -2.45
CA VAL A 879 21.74 -14.09 -2.22
C VAL A 879 21.59 -13.76 -0.74
N HIS A 880 21.56 -12.48 -0.42
CA HIS A 880 21.27 -11.94 0.90
C HIS A 880 19.79 -11.57 1.01
N TYR A 881 19.16 -11.95 2.12
CA TYR A 881 17.79 -11.57 2.42
C TYR A 881 17.51 -11.74 3.91
N SER A 882 16.87 -10.75 4.54
CA SER A 882 16.37 -10.87 5.94
C SER A 882 17.46 -11.33 6.92
N GLY A 883 18.69 -10.84 6.76
CA GLY A 883 19.86 -11.21 7.58
C GLY A 883 20.40 -12.64 7.35
N LYS A 884 19.92 -13.34 6.32
CA LYS A 884 20.37 -14.66 5.89
C LYS A 884 21.16 -14.55 4.58
N THR A 885 22.02 -15.53 4.36
CA THR A 885 22.80 -15.67 3.13
C THR A 885 22.61 -17.07 2.56
N ILE A 886 22.37 -17.14 1.26
CA ILE A 886 22.42 -18.37 0.47
C ILE A 886 23.56 -18.26 -0.52
N ILE A 887 24.36 -19.32 -0.60
CA ILE A 887 25.36 -19.53 -1.64
C ILE A 887 24.78 -20.59 -2.59
N LYS A 888 24.66 -20.26 -3.87
CA LYS A 888 23.99 -21.09 -4.89
C LYS A 888 24.95 -21.93 -5.71
#